data_AF-A0A7W1GBI1-F1
#
_entry.id   AF-A0A7W1GBI1-F1
#
_cell.length_a   1.000
_cell.length_b   1.000
_cell.length_c   1.000
_cell.angle_alpha   90.00
_cell.angle_beta   90.00
_cell.angle_gamma   90.00
#
_symmetry.space_group_name_H-M   'P 1'
#
loop_
_entity.id
_entity.type
_entity.pdbx_description
1 polymer ?
#
loop_
_entity_poly.entity_id
_entity_poly.type
_entity_poly.pdbx_seq_one_letter_code
_entity_poly.pdbx_strand_id
1 'polypeptide(L)'
;MPARAFVIVIEDYGEGNFLPSLPGGNADAAVFIKWLIEKKNVTKDSILCCANKKFKWRTTGTSAQQIIDELAKMMREWADKTDEMYFYFWGHGFSHSTSPWEKSVDVLVASDFKNLETGGKFCLKLNEVKAKLWKSLGPRHHYYFIDACRNVIPDGSVSLSDTGLGFPTSQLGTPSIYKIFSTAQGAVAKTQSGFTQALVNGLSGGGRAKGLRNGRMYVVFDLLCDYLKKTLQASGQEVDFDREGSGEGHIVELNPIPETKCEISIVNAKPTDRFTLIVEDIKGFGKQYTFKGGSYKFSMFPDDYTLRVAHPSAKVVQKEPPQPTVDLYDPCIVHFEMQPKAGAKKAASKSAGARASKDTTVPAPSADVSSVTETLASQKMKSANLQLKSAAAPHTEIRVENLKTGDVLSSVKNFSKDIQPGQYMLKLRERGVTVSSRTVTIKAGESKKVDLLRRPKSRVKDQVLKAVQMEASDGLPVFSERYLGPIANNDLGLWLSLFGASRILGAPGDFRKLERLRLETFDDMKKEDAAVYVLAGFEKSSGKFGVGLSGGEQVEWDMLREVKGLYKIYERRLSAKEGPQLLSLKIPKHTPLTFSVHCMPNRVTFMTIAEEKDGRLRVHQFLLPVRHLIPHLRPKLGKYPVKNMLSYVRTAYLAQVQFARKRPVETLIKETDPAVWRDLLKLKWLDPLMPLLMAYEVVRHGTANQEQMLLDLTNSNLRKHFEGMPDVEAIAKLLGAPWTIPAAAPLALDGVLAFDDVQEKQMLQLSPDKLDYSSAWVMWRGAVNDFDMPATQMRKGSG
;
A
#
# COMPACT_ATOMS: atom_id res chain seq x y z
N MET A 1 15.68 -18.67 5.48
CA MET A 1 15.10 -19.57 4.46
C MET A 1 15.58 -19.10 3.09
N PRO A 2 15.59 -19.93 2.03
CA PRO A 2 15.98 -19.47 0.69
C PRO A 2 14.91 -18.55 0.07
N ALA A 3 15.36 -17.66 -0.80
CA ALA A 3 14.50 -16.98 -1.76
C ALA A 3 14.11 -17.96 -2.88
N ARG A 4 12.89 -17.83 -3.41
CA ARG A 4 12.36 -18.70 -4.48
C ARG A 4 11.62 -17.90 -5.53
N ALA A 5 11.41 -18.48 -6.71
CA ALA A 5 10.73 -17.79 -7.80
C ALA A 5 9.75 -18.69 -8.57
N PHE A 6 8.64 -18.09 -9.00
CA PHE A 6 7.67 -18.68 -9.91
C PHE A 6 7.55 -17.78 -11.14
N VAL A 7 7.97 -18.29 -12.30
CA VAL A 7 8.09 -17.54 -13.55
C VAL A 7 7.13 -18.14 -14.57
N ILE A 8 6.17 -17.34 -15.07
CA ILE A 8 5.23 -17.75 -16.11
C ILE A 8 5.49 -16.87 -17.33
N VAL A 9 5.77 -17.49 -18.48
CA VAL A 9 5.95 -16.78 -19.74
C VAL A 9 5.26 -17.49 -20.88
N ILE A 10 4.40 -16.75 -21.56
CA ILE A 10 3.51 -17.29 -22.59
C ILE A 10 3.65 -16.46 -23.86
N GLU A 11 4.37 -17.01 -24.84
CA GLU A 11 4.53 -16.39 -26.16
C GLU A 11 3.55 -16.95 -27.19
N ASP A 12 3.19 -18.23 -27.07
CA ASP A 12 2.41 -18.94 -28.07
C ASP A 12 1.05 -19.31 -27.48
N TYR A 13 -0.01 -18.76 -28.09
CA TYR A 13 -1.40 -19.07 -27.74
C TYR A 13 -2.01 -20.05 -28.74
N GLY A 14 -1.22 -20.61 -29.68
CA GLY A 14 -1.59 -21.56 -30.72
C GLY A 14 -2.24 -20.90 -31.95
N GLU A 15 -2.08 -21.52 -33.12
CA GLU A 15 -2.74 -21.07 -34.36
C GLU A 15 -4.27 -21.13 -34.24
N GLY A 16 -4.96 -20.13 -34.81
CA GLY A 16 -6.43 -20.02 -34.80
C GLY A 16 -7.06 -19.53 -33.49
N ASN A 17 -6.27 -19.13 -32.49
CA ASN A 17 -6.78 -18.67 -31.21
C ASN A 17 -7.06 -17.16 -31.20
N PHE A 18 -7.98 -16.73 -30.32
CA PHE A 18 -8.43 -15.33 -30.23
C PHE A 18 -7.31 -14.34 -29.91
N LEU A 19 -6.24 -14.80 -29.27
CA LEU A 19 -5.12 -13.96 -28.86
C LEU A 19 -3.90 -14.17 -29.78
N PRO A 20 -3.25 -13.09 -30.25
CA PRO A 20 -2.06 -13.20 -31.07
C PRO A 20 -0.87 -13.69 -30.25
N SER A 21 0.05 -14.40 -30.90
CA SER A 21 1.35 -14.74 -30.30
C SER A 21 2.16 -13.49 -29.97
N LEU A 22 2.90 -13.56 -28.86
CA LEU A 22 3.69 -12.47 -28.32
C LEU A 22 5.18 -12.87 -28.32
N PRO A 23 5.96 -12.57 -29.36
CA PRO A 23 7.37 -12.97 -29.40
C PRO A 23 8.23 -12.11 -28.45
N GLY A 24 9.23 -12.73 -27.83
CA GLY A 24 10.27 -12.05 -27.03
C GLY A 24 10.18 -12.30 -25.54
N GLY A 25 9.02 -12.71 -25.03
CA GLY A 25 8.80 -12.98 -23.60
C GLY A 25 9.75 -14.00 -23.00
N ASN A 26 10.10 -15.05 -23.73
CA ASN A 26 11.02 -16.08 -23.22
C ASN A 26 12.47 -15.56 -23.11
N ALA A 27 12.86 -14.63 -23.99
CA ALA A 27 14.16 -13.97 -23.88
C ALA A 27 14.19 -13.04 -22.65
N ASP A 28 13.10 -12.29 -22.44
CA ASP A 28 12.88 -11.43 -21.28
C ASP A 28 12.92 -12.23 -19.97
N ALA A 29 12.21 -13.36 -19.88
CA ALA A 29 12.28 -14.25 -18.73
C ALA A 29 13.69 -14.78 -18.47
N ALA A 30 14.44 -15.12 -19.52
CA ALA A 30 15.80 -15.60 -19.36
C ALA A 30 16.70 -14.54 -18.72
N VAL A 31 16.50 -13.25 -19.05
CA VAL A 31 17.21 -12.13 -18.41
C VAL A 31 16.82 -11.99 -16.94
N PHE A 32 15.53 -12.11 -16.60
CA PHE A 32 15.07 -12.08 -15.22
C PHE A 32 15.57 -13.27 -14.39
N ILE A 33 15.50 -14.50 -14.93
CA ILE A 33 16.02 -15.72 -14.31
C ILE A 33 17.53 -15.61 -14.08
N LYS A 34 18.27 -15.07 -15.05
CA LYS A 34 19.70 -14.80 -14.90
C LYS A 34 19.97 -13.86 -13.73
N TRP A 35 19.20 -12.78 -13.59
CA TRP A 35 19.31 -11.87 -12.45
C TRP A 35 19.00 -12.59 -11.11
N LEU A 36 17.96 -13.42 -11.05
CA LEU A 36 17.63 -14.20 -9.85
C LEU A 36 18.81 -15.07 -9.41
N ILE A 37 19.46 -15.75 -10.35
CA ILE A 37 20.58 -16.64 -10.07
C ILE A 37 21.84 -15.85 -9.70
N GLU A 38 22.24 -14.90 -10.54
CA GLU A 38 23.56 -14.24 -10.44
C GLU A 38 23.61 -13.09 -9.43
N LYS A 39 22.49 -12.40 -9.21
CA LYS A 39 22.43 -11.21 -8.33
C LYS A 39 21.69 -11.49 -7.05
N LYS A 40 20.56 -12.21 -7.12
CA LYS A 40 19.77 -12.54 -5.93
C LYS A 40 20.20 -13.85 -5.25
N ASN A 41 21.06 -14.64 -5.88
CA ASN A 41 21.55 -15.94 -5.39
C ASN A 41 20.42 -16.97 -5.17
N VAL A 42 19.38 -16.94 -6.01
CA VAL A 42 18.34 -17.98 -6.02
C VAL A 42 18.89 -19.21 -6.75
N THR A 43 18.83 -20.38 -6.11
CA THR A 43 19.27 -21.63 -6.74
C THR A 43 18.33 -22.05 -7.85
N LYS A 44 18.84 -22.74 -8.88
CA LYS A 44 18.01 -23.18 -10.02
C LYS A 44 16.82 -24.05 -9.59
N ASP A 45 17.03 -24.94 -8.61
CA ASP A 45 15.96 -25.80 -8.08
C ASP A 45 14.90 -25.04 -7.25
N SER A 46 15.17 -23.77 -6.92
CA SER A 46 14.23 -22.85 -6.27
C SER A 46 13.50 -21.95 -7.27
N ILE A 47 13.56 -22.25 -8.57
CA ILE A 47 12.89 -21.50 -9.64
C ILE A 47 12.01 -22.48 -10.42
N LEU A 48 10.70 -22.28 -10.38
CA LEU A 48 9.75 -23.00 -11.24
C LEU A 48 9.35 -22.10 -12.41
N CYS A 49 9.32 -22.67 -13.61
CA CYS A 49 9.19 -21.95 -14.86
C CYS A 49 8.15 -22.59 -15.78
N CYS A 50 7.01 -21.93 -15.97
CA CYS A 50 5.99 -22.29 -16.96
C CYS A 50 6.32 -21.56 -18.28
N ALA A 51 6.78 -22.30 -19.30
CA ALA A 51 7.24 -21.72 -20.57
C ALA A 51 7.11 -22.67 -21.77
N ASN A 52 7.53 -22.22 -22.96
CA ASN A 52 7.53 -23.02 -24.19
C ASN A 52 8.55 -24.17 -24.13
N LYS A 53 8.23 -25.33 -24.73
CA LYS A 53 9.03 -26.58 -24.64
C LYS A 53 10.49 -26.46 -25.10
N LYS A 54 10.83 -25.46 -25.92
CA LYS A 54 12.18 -25.26 -26.47
C LYS A 54 13.23 -24.78 -25.45
N PHE A 55 12.84 -24.33 -24.26
CA PHE A 55 13.75 -23.74 -23.29
C PHE A 55 14.18 -24.72 -22.20
N LYS A 56 15.50 -24.85 -21.98
CA LYS A 56 16.08 -25.79 -21.00
C LYS A 56 15.79 -25.43 -19.54
N TRP A 57 15.50 -24.18 -19.24
CA TRP A 57 15.20 -23.69 -17.88
C TRP A 57 13.72 -23.86 -17.49
N ARG A 58 12.88 -24.34 -18.40
CA ARG A 58 11.46 -24.63 -18.18
C ARG A 58 11.30 -25.81 -17.23
N THR A 59 10.30 -25.75 -16.35
CA THR A 59 9.84 -26.89 -15.55
C THR A 59 8.57 -27.52 -16.13
N THR A 60 7.60 -26.72 -16.57
CA THR A 60 6.34 -27.21 -17.19
C THR A 60 5.82 -26.28 -18.30
N GLY A 61 4.70 -26.62 -18.92
CA GLY A 61 4.07 -25.82 -19.99
C GLY A 61 3.21 -24.67 -19.51
N THR A 62 2.49 -24.08 -20.44
CA THR A 62 1.79 -22.78 -20.27
C THR A 62 0.27 -22.92 -20.33
N SER A 63 -0.28 -24.14 -20.41
CA SER A 63 -1.73 -24.33 -20.30
C SER A 63 -2.19 -24.03 -18.87
N ALA A 64 -3.47 -23.68 -18.69
CA ALA A 64 -3.99 -23.34 -17.38
C ALA A 64 -3.79 -24.46 -16.37
N GLN A 65 -4.09 -25.71 -16.75
CA GLN A 65 -3.89 -26.88 -15.89
C GLN A 65 -2.41 -27.08 -15.54
N GLN A 66 -1.49 -26.92 -16.49
CA GLN A 66 -0.05 -27.08 -16.23
C GLN A 66 0.47 -26.01 -15.27
N ILE A 67 0.01 -24.76 -15.40
CA ILE A 67 0.38 -23.68 -14.47
C ILE A 67 -0.19 -23.97 -13.07
N ILE A 68 -1.45 -24.42 -12.98
CA ILE A 68 -2.11 -24.81 -11.73
C ILE A 68 -1.37 -25.97 -11.06
N ASP A 69 -1.01 -27.01 -11.81
CA ASP A 69 -0.27 -28.17 -11.28
C ASP A 69 1.11 -27.77 -10.76
N GLU A 70 1.80 -26.85 -11.43
CA GLU A 70 3.09 -26.33 -10.99
C GLU A 70 2.97 -25.42 -9.76
N LEU A 71 1.90 -24.62 -9.66
CA LEU A 71 1.57 -23.89 -8.43
C LEU A 71 1.29 -24.88 -7.29
N ALA A 72 0.57 -25.97 -7.54
CA ALA A 72 0.31 -26.99 -6.53
C ALA A 72 1.60 -27.70 -6.09
N LYS A 73 2.50 -28.02 -7.04
CA LYS A 73 3.84 -28.55 -6.75
C LYS A 73 4.65 -27.58 -5.90
N MET A 74 4.72 -26.31 -6.33
CA MET A 74 5.37 -25.23 -5.60
C MET A 74 4.92 -25.24 -4.15
N MET A 75 3.61 -25.33 -3.92
CA MET A 75 3.08 -25.27 -2.57
C MET A 75 3.43 -26.47 -1.70
N ARG A 76 3.35 -27.69 -2.25
CA ARG A 76 3.77 -28.90 -1.52
C ARG A 76 5.24 -28.85 -1.12
N GLU A 77 6.09 -28.30 -1.99
CA GLU A 77 7.53 -28.29 -1.77
C GLU A 77 8.00 -27.11 -0.89
N TRP A 78 7.35 -25.95 -1.01
CA TRP A 78 7.88 -24.67 -0.53
C TRP A 78 7.11 -24.03 0.63
N ALA A 79 5.95 -24.57 1.01
CA ALA A 79 5.19 -24.11 2.18
C ALA A 79 6.06 -24.08 3.44
N ASP A 80 5.97 -22.99 4.21
CA ASP A 80 6.77 -22.71 5.41
C ASP A 80 8.30 -22.84 5.23
N LYS A 81 8.78 -22.78 3.99
CA LYS A 81 10.21 -22.90 3.68
C LYS A 81 10.73 -21.73 2.86
N THR A 82 9.90 -20.73 2.57
CA THR A 82 10.21 -19.60 1.68
C THR A 82 10.40 -18.34 2.50
N ASP A 83 11.54 -17.66 2.34
CA ASP A 83 11.76 -16.34 2.97
C ASP A 83 11.29 -15.22 2.06
N GLU A 84 11.57 -15.35 0.77
CA GLU A 84 11.20 -14.37 -0.22
C GLU A 84 10.71 -15.08 -1.47
N MET A 85 9.66 -14.54 -2.06
CA MET A 85 9.08 -15.11 -3.27
C MET A 85 9.07 -14.07 -4.38
N TYR A 86 9.52 -14.47 -5.55
CA TYR A 86 9.51 -13.67 -6.78
C TYR A 86 8.52 -14.28 -7.77
N PHE A 87 7.41 -13.61 -7.99
CA PHE A 87 6.44 -13.98 -9.02
C PHE A 87 6.66 -13.10 -10.25
N TYR A 88 6.95 -13.71 -11.39
CA TYR A 88 7.09 -13.00 -12.66
C TYR A 88 6.10 -13.55 -13.67
N PHE A 89 5.29 -12.68 -14.27
CA PHE A 89 4.38 -13.04 -15.35
C PHE A 89 4.66 -12.18 -16.57
N TRP A 90 4.75 -12.83 -17.74
CA TRP A 90 4.79 -12.16 -19.04
C TRP A 90 3.83 -12.86 -20.01
N GLY A 91 2.88 -12.10 -20.56
CA GLY A 91 1.89 -12.63 -21.49
C GLY A 91 0.67 -11.74 -21.63
N HIS A 92 -0.42 -12.31 -22.16
CA HIS A 92 -1.71 -11.63 -22.19
C HIS A 92 -2.32 -11.59 -20.79
N GLY A 93 -2.97 -10.48 -20.53
CA GLY A 93 -3.73 -10.25 -19.32
C GLY A 93 -4.86 -9.29 -19.62
N PHE A 94 -5.79 -9.21 -18.69
CA PHE A 94 -6.81 -8.18 -18.73
C PHE A 94 -7.29 -7.86 -17.32
N SER A 95 -8.01 -6.77 -17.22
CA SER A 95 -8.77 -6.43 -16.02
C SER A 95 -10.22 -6.86 -16.25
N HIS A 96 -10.76 -7.67 -15.36
CA HIS A 96 -12.19 -7.96 -15.35
C HIS A 96 -12.85 -7.11 -14.27
N SER A 97 -13.83 -6.30 -14.65
CA SER A 97 -14.62 -5.55 -13.68
C SER A 97 -16.08 -5.89 -13.86
N THR A 98 -16.74 -6.27 -12.77
CA THR A 98 -18.19 -6.48 -12.79
C THR A 98 -18.94 -5.14 -12.84
N SER A 99 -18.26 -4.01 -12.59
CA SER A 99 -18.82 -2.67 -12.77
C SER A 99 -17.75 -1.59 -13.04
N PRO A 100 -18.09 -0.45 -13.66
CA PRO A 100 -17.14 0.65 -13.96
C PRO A 100 -16.49 1.33 -12.73
N TRP A 101 -16.91 0.97 -11.53
CA TRP A 101 -16.56 1.66 -10.28
C TRP A 101 -15.89 0.74 -9.26
N GLU A 102 -15.76 -0.54 -9.59
CA GLU A 102 -15.06 -1.53 -8.78
C GLU A 102 -13.59 -1.61 -9.15
N LYS A 103 -12.75 -2.03 -8.20
CA LYS A 103 -11.38 -2.40 -8.51
C LYS A 103 -11.45 -3.65 -9.38
N SER A 104 -11.09 -3.52 -10.65
CA SER A 104 -11.00 -4.67 -11.54
C SER A 104 -10.09 -5.73 -10.95
N VAL A 105 -10.45 -6.99 -11.18
CA VAL A 105 -9.60 -8.14 -10.89
C VAL A 105 -8.63 -8.27 -12.05
N ASP A 106 -7.33 -8.27 -11.75
CA ASP A 106 -6.31 -8.57 -12.73
C ASP A 106 -6.30 -10.08 -13.02
N VAL A 107 -6.38 -10.41 -14.31
CA VAL A 107 -6.50 -11.77 -14.82
C VAL A 107 -5.32 -12.07 -15.73
N LEU A 108 -4.66 -13.20 -15.48
CA LEU A 108 -3.59 -13.74 -16.32
C LEU A 108 -4.19 -14.77 -17.28
N VAL A 109 -3.78 -14.77 -18.54
CA VAL A 109 -4.34 -15.67 -19.57
C VAL A 109 -3.37 -16.79 -19.91
N ALA A 110 -3.80 -18.04 -19.83
CA ALA A 110 -2.98 -19.20 -20.18
C ALA A 110 -2.95 -19.46 -21.70
N SER A 111 -2.01 -20.29 -22.18
CA SER A 111 -1.82 -20.53 -23.62
C SER A 111 -2.97 -21.27 -24.31
N ASP A 112 -3.81 -21.97 -23.55
CA ASP A 112 -4.96 -22.73 -24.03
C ASP A 112 -6.26 -21.90 -24.08
N PHE A 113 -6.19 -20.60 -23.79
CA PHE A 113 -7.30 -19.67 -23.94
C PHE A 113 -7.75 -19.55 -25.42
N LYS A 114 -9.04 -19.81 -25.67
CA LYS A 114 -9.61 -19.84 -27.03
C LYS A 114 -10.40 -18.60 -27.40
N ASN A 115 -11.30 -18.14 -26.52
CA ASN A 115 -12.17 -16.98 -26.71
C ASN A 115 -12.79 -16.56 -25.36
N LEU A 116 -13.45 -15.40 -25.31
CA LEU A 116 -14.04 -14.87 -24.07
C LEU A 116 -15.22 -15.71 -23.55
N GLU A 117 -16.05 -16.26 -24.45
CA GLU A 117 -17.28 -17.01 -24.10
C GLU A 117 -16.98 -18.29 -23.32
N THR A 118 -15.95 -19.03 -23.70
CA THR A 118 -15.61 -20.34 -23.15
C THR A 118 -14.28 -20.38 -22.42
N GLY A 119 -13.49 -19.31 -22.54
CA GLY A 119 -12.10 -19.29 -22.12
C GLY A 119 -11.85 -18.93 -20.66
N GLY A 120 -12.88 -18.55 -19.90
CA GLY A 120 -12.70 -18.10 -18.51
C GLY A 120 -12.08 -19.14 -17.56
N LYS A 121 -12.20 -20.43 -17.86
CA LYS A 121 -11.51 -21.52 -17.14
C LYS A 121 -10.01 -21.65 -17.46
N PHE A 122 -9.55 -20.97 -18.50
CA PHE A 122 -8.13 -20.89 -18.90
C PHE A 122 -7.48 -19.58 -18.44
N CYS A 123 -8.13 -18.91 -17.49
CA CYS A 123 -7.68 -17.66 -16.90
C CYS A 123 -7.36 -17.87 -15.42
N LEU A 124 -6.39 -17.13 -14.90
CA LEU A 124 -5.98 -17.17 -13.49
C LEU A 124 -6.27 -15.81 -12.86
N LYS A 125 -7.12 -15.79 -11.83
CA LYS A 125 -7.38 -14.59 -11.02
C LYS A 125 -6.12 -14.29 -10.21
N LEU A 126 -5.39 -13.22 -10.53
CA LEU A 126 -4.11 -12.91 -9.86
C LEU A 126 -4.29 -12.71 -8.35
N ASN A 127 -5.38 -12.10 -7.91
CA ASN A 127 -5.65 -11.91 -6.48
C ASN A 127 -5.88 -13.24 -5.74
N GLU A 128 -6.49 -14.23 -6.40
CA GLU A 128 -6.70 -15.56 -5.82
C GLU A 128 -5.36 -16.28 -5.68
N VAL A 129 -4.58 -16.36 -6.76
CA VAL A 129 -3.21 -16.92 -6.74
C VAL A 129 -2.39 -16.24 -5.64
N LYS A 130 -2.36 -14.90 -5.62
CA LYS A 130 -1.65 -14.12 -4.61
C LYS A 130 -2.12 -14.44 -3.19
N ALA A 131 -3.43 -14.50 -2.92
CA ALA A 131 -3.96 -14.80 -1.59
C ALA A 131 -3.56 -16.21 -1.13
N LYS A 132 -3.67 -17.18 -2.03
CA LYS A 132 -3.28 -18.58 -1.82
C LYS A 132 -1.76 -18.71 -1.57
N LEU A 133 -0.92 -17.96 -2.27
CA LEU A 133 0.53 -17.94 -2.01
C LEU A 133 0.89 -17.21 -0.70
N TRP A 134 0.25 -16.07 -0.46
CA TRP A 134 0.42 -15.26 0.74
C TRP A 134 0.10 -16.03 2.03
N LYS A 135 -0.94 -16.87 2.00
CA LYS A 135 -1.33 -17.65 3.18
C LYS A 135 -0.40 -18.83 3.47
N SER A 136 0.45 -19.25 2.52
CA SER A 136 0.99 -20.62 2.57
C SER A 136 2.52 -20.75 2.49
N LEU A 137 3.24 -19.80 1.85
CA LEU A 137 4.67 -19.98 1.57
C LEU A 137 5.61 -19.63 2.74
N GLY A 138 5.19 -18.75 3.64
CA GLY A 138 6.00 -18.25 4.75
C GLY A 138 6.08 -16.72 4.80
N PRO A 139 6.80 -16.17 5.79
CA PRO A 139 6.80 -14.74 6.11
C PRO A 139 7.75 -13.90 5.23
N ARG A 140 7.95 -12.64 5.64
CA ARG A 140 8.78 -11.59 5.01
C ARG A 140 8.23 -10.98 3.73
N HIS A 141 8.66 -11.36 2.53
CA HIS A 141 8.44 -10.53 1.32
C HIS A 141 8.09 -11.33 0.06
N HIS A 142 6.98 -10.99 -0.58
CA HIS A 142 6.66 -11.46 -1.93
C HIS A 142 6.66 -10.28 -2.92
N TYR A 143 7.40 -10.43 -4.02
CA TYR A 143 7.52 -9.47 -5.10
C TYR A 143 6.85 -10.01 -6.36
N TYR A 144 5.84 -9.31 -6.87
CA TYR A 144 5.12 -9.67 -8.09
C TYR A 144 5.45 -8.65 -9.18
N PHE A 145 5.97 -9.13 -10.30
CA PHE A 145 6.26 -8.34 -11.49
C PHE A 145 5.41 -8.86 -12.64
N ILE A 146 4.42 -8.07 -13.05
CA ILE A 146 3.41 -8.48 -14.01
C ILE A 146 3.55 -7.64 -15.28
N ASP A 147 4.05 -8.24 -16.35
CA ASP A 147 4.09 -7.65 -17.68
C ASP A 147 2.95 -8.19 -18.53
N ALA A 148 1.79 -7.55 -18.40
CA ALA A 148 0.56 -7.94 -19.08
C ALA A 148 -0.38 -6.76 -19.25
N CYS A 149 -1.23 -6.80 -20.27
CA CYS A 149 -2.29 -5.82 -20.45
C CYS A 149 -3.26 -5.81 -19.26
N ARG A 150 -3.87 -4.65 -19.01
CA ARG A 150 -4.89 -4.45 -17.97
C ARG A 150 -6.10 -3.73 -18.52
N ASN A 151 -6.38 -3.89 -19.81
CA ASN A 151 -7.60 -3.35 -20.43
C ASN A 151 -8.82 -3.97 -19.74
N VAL A 152 -9.81 -3.14 -19.45
CA VAL A 152 -11.04 -3.61 -18.83
C VAL A 152 -11.88 -4.33 -19.88
N ILE A 153 -12.20 -5.59 -19.62
CA ILE A 153 -13.18 -6.34 -20.42
C ILE A 153 -14.56 -6.14 -19.78
N PRO A 154 -15.62 -5.88 -20.56
CA PRO A 154 -16.97 -5.71 -20.04
C PRO A 154 -17.45 -6.87 -19.16
N ASP A 155 -18.34 -6.55 -18.22
CA ASP A 155 -19.00 -7.57 -17.41
C ASP A 155 -19.82 -8.54 -18.29
N GLY A 156 -19.92 -9.80 -17.86
CA GLY A 156 -20.64 -10.86 -18.57
C GLY A 156 -19.95 -11.42 -19.82
N SER A 157 -18.85 -10.83 -20.30
CA SER A 157 -18.17 -11.35 -21.50
C SER A 157 -17.35 -12.62 -21.23
N VAL A 158 -16.95 -12.84 -19.98
CA VAL A 158 -16.11 -13.97 -19.56
C VAL A 158 -16.51 -14.42 -18.16
N SER A 159 -16.66 -15.73 -17.98
CA SER A 159 -16.96 -16.36 -16.69
C SER A 159 -15.69 -16.99 -16.11
N LEU A 160 -15.00 -16.26 -15.22
CA LEU A 160 -13.75 -16.72 -14.61
C LEU A 160 -14.02 -17.85 -13.60
N SER A 161 -13.24 -18.93 -13.68
CA SER A 161 -13.27 -20.03 -12.70
C SER A 161 -12.21 -19.83 -11.60
N ASP A 162 -12.42 -20.41 -10.42
CA ASP A 162 -11.36 -20.59 -9.42
C ASP A 162 -10.27 -21.56 -9.91
N THR A 163 -9.06 -21.43 -9.37
CA THR A 163 -7.96 -22.35 -9.67
C THR A 163 -8.15 -23.75 -9.09
N GLY A 164 -9.06 -23.93 -8.13
CA GLY A 164 -9.28 -25.20 -7.42
C GLY A 164 -8.11 -25.62 -6.53
N LEU A 165 -7.22 -24.68 -6.21
CA LEU A 165 -6.02 -24.92 -5.41
C LEU A 165 -6.28 -24.76 -3.90
N GLY A 166 -6.29 -25.88 -3.16
CA GLY A 166 -6.32 -25.89 -1.70
C GLY A 166 -4.92 -25.95 -1.11
N PHE A 167 -4.53 -24.89 -0.39
CA PHE A 167 -3.20 -24.80 0.24
C PHE A 167 -3.26 -24.72 1.76
N PRO A 168 -2.30 -25.32 2.48
CA PRO A 168 -2.20 -25.20 3.92
C PRO A 168 -1.86 -23.77 4.33
N THR A 169 -2.38 -23.33 5.49
CA THR A 169 -1.96 -22.04 6.07
C THR A 169 -0.59 -22.19 6.73
N SER A 170 0.32 -21.27 6.39
CA SER A 170 1.65 -21.12 6.93
C SER A 170 1.60 -20.89 8.44
N GLN A 171 2.43 -21.63 9.18
CA GLN A 171 2.59 -21.44 10.64
C GLN A 171 3.66 -20.40 10.98
N LEU A 172 4.48 -20.01 10.00
CA LEU A 172 5.55 -19.02 10.16
C LEU A 172 5.07 -17.58 9.93
N GLY A 173 3.77 -17.39 9.64
CA GLY A 173 3.17 -16.10 9.33
C GLY A 173 3.15 -15.80 7.84
N THR A 174 2.79 -14.56 7.52
CA THR A 174 2.45 -14.13 6.17
C THR A 174 3.39 -13.02 5.69
N PRO A 175 3.64 -12.93 4.38
CA PRO A 175 4.58 -11.99 3.82
C PRO A 175 3.93 -10.62 3.59
N SER A 176 4.77 -9.58 3.59
CA SER A 176 4.45 -8.30 2.93
C SER A 176 4.48 -8.49 1.42
N ILE A 177 3.51 -7.91 0.72
CA ILE A 177 3.34 -8.06 -0.72
C ILE A 177 3.73 -6.76 -1.41
N TYR A 178 4.51 -6.86 -2.48
CA TYR A 178 4.88 -5.74 -3.35
C TYR A 178 4.58 -6.12 -4.78
N LYS A 179 3.83 -5.28 -5.51
CA LYS A 179 3.38 -5.58 -6.88
C LYS A 179 3.77 -4.43 -7.80
N ILE A 180 4.31 -4.75 -8.97
CA ILE A 180 4.55 -3.82 -10.08
C ILE A 180 3.87 -4.40 -11.32
N PHE A 181 3.06 -3.58 -11.97
CA PHE A 181 2.46 -3.85 -13.27
C PHE A 181 3.14 -2.99 -14.32
N SER A 182 3.43 -3.57 -15.49
CA SER A 182 4.00 -2.82 -16.61
C SER A 182 3.06 -1.76 -17.18
N THR A 183 1.77 -1.77 -16.80
CA THR A 183 0.73 -0.85 -17.28
C THR A 183 -0.15 -0.33 -16.14
N ALA A 184 -0.68 0.88 -16.32
CA ALA A 184 -1.75 1.43 -15.51
C ALA A 184 -3.04 0.61 -15.63
N GLN A 185 -3.85 0.61 -14.57
CA GLN A 185 -5.16 -0.06 -14.60
C GLN A 185 -6.02 0.48 -15.77
N GLY A 186 -6.59 -0.42 -16.56
CA GLY A 186 -7.37 -0.06 -17.75
C GLY A 186 -6.54 0.14 -19.03
N ALA A 187 -5.21 0.16 -18.96
CA ALA A 187 -4.34 0.39 -20.12
C ALA A 187 -3.86 -0.91 -20.78
N VAL A 188 -3.64 -0.85 -22.09
CA VAL A 188 -3.03 -1.92 -22.88
C VAL A 188 -1.50 -1.88 -22.72
N ALA A 189 -0.86 -3.03 -22.51
CA ALA A 189 0.59 -3.15 -22.52
C ALA A 189 1.11 -3.07 -23.96
N LYS A 190 2.25 -2.40 -24.17
CA LYS A 190 2.92 -2.44 -25.48
C LYS A 190 3.62 -3.79 -25.65
N THR A 191 3.52 -4.40 -26.82
CA THR A 191 4.40 -5.50 -27.21
C THR A 191 5.84 -4.99 -27.23
N GLN A 192 6.77 -5.67 -26.54
CA GLN A 192 8.15 -5.21 -26.34
C GLN A 192 8.24 -3.86 -25.62
N SER A 193 7.51 -3.74 -24.52
CA SER A 193 7.43 -2.55 -23.67
C SER A 193 8.80 -2.03 -23.16
N GLY A 194 9.83 -2.87 -23.16
CA GLY A 194 11.11 -2.59 -22.50
C GLY A 194 11.01 -2.68 -20.97
N PHE A 195 9.84 -3.09 -20.44
CA PHE A 195 9.59 -3.20 -19.01
C PHE A 195 10.55 -4.18 -18.35
N THR A 196 10.71 -5.40 -18.88
CA THR A 196 11.60 -6.40 -18.29
C THR A 196 13.04 -5.91 -18.22
N GLN A 197 13.53 -5.26 -19.27
CA GLN A 197 14.89 -4.72 -19.29
C GLN A 197 15.06 -3.59 -18.27
N ALA A 198 14.10 -2.66 -18.19
CA ALA A 198 14.10 -1.60 -17.19
C ALA A 198 14.01 -2.17 -15.77
N LEU A 199 13.15 -3.17 -15.55
CA LEU A 199 12.99 -3.87 -14.27
C LEU A 199 14.29 -4.54 -13.84
N VAL A 200 14.90 -5.36 -14.70
CA VAL A 200 16.15 -6.05 -14.36
C VAL A 200 17.30 -5.06 -14.18
N ASN A 201 17.35 -3.96 -14.95
CA ASN A 201 18.32 -2.89 -14.75
C ASN A 201 18.14 -2.25 -13.36
N GLY A 202 16.93 -1.86 -12.98
CA GLY A 202 16.62 -1.28 -11.67
C GLY A 202 16.91 -2.26 -10.53
N LEU A 203 16.50 -3.52 -10.68
CA LEU A 203 16.79 -4.62 -9.74
C LEU A 203 18.29 -4.92 -9.61
N SER A 204 19.08 -4.58 -10.62
CA SER A 204 20.54 -4.67 -10.58
C SER A 204 21.20 -3.43 -9.96
N GLY A 205 20.41 -2.51 -9.40
CA GLY A 205 20.89 -1.25 -8.83
C GLY A 205 21.06 -0.15 -9.87
N GLY A 206 20.35 -0.18 -10.99
CA GLY A 206 20.33 0.90 -11.97
C GLY A 206 19.73 2.19 -11.40
N GLY A 207 20.40 3.32 -11.65
CA GLY A 207 19.95 4.65 -11.28
C GLY A 207 19.49 4.77 -9.83
N ARG A 208 18.41 5.51 -9.64
CA ARG A 208 17.80 5.75 -8.32
C ARG A 208 16.93 4.61 -7.81
N ALA A 209 16.96 3.41 -8.42
CA ALA A 209 16.31 2.23 -7.83
C ALA A 209 16.98 1.78 -6.52
N LYS A 210 18.22 2.22 -6.29
CA LYS A 210 19.01 1.94 -5.08
C LYS A 210 19.05 3.13 -4.12
N GLY A 211 19.12 2.83 -2.82
CA GLY A 211 19.25 3.84 -1.76
C GLY A 211 19.99 3.30 -0.54
N LEU A 212 20.63 4.21 0.20
CA LEU A 212 21.36 3.88 1.43
C LEU A 212 20.36 3.71 2.59
N ARG A 213 20.45 2.61 3.32
CA ARG A 213 19.68 2.31 4.54
C ARG A 213 20.62 1.72 5.57
N ASN A 214 20.72 2.37 6.73
CA ASN A 214 21.58 1.92 7.84
C ASN A 214 23.03 1.62 7.40
N GLY A 215 23.61 2.47 6.54
CA GLY A 215 24.98 2.31 6.03
C GLY A 215 25.17 1.24 4.95
N ARG A 216 24.10 0.59 4.50
CA ARG A 216 24.13 -0.42 3.42
C ARG A 216 23.29 0.05 2.23
N MET A 217 23.69 -0.31 1.02
CA MET A 217 22.97 0.05 -0.19
C MET A 217 22.03 -1.07 -0.60
N TYR A 218 20.75 -0.75 -0.78
CA TYR A 218 19.73 -1.70 -1.22
C TYR A 218 19.04 -1.20 -2.46
N VAL A 219 18.59 -2.11 -3.32
CA VAL A 219 17.44 -1.83 -4.17
C VAL A 219 16.20 -1.84 -3.28
N VAL A 220 15.45 -0.73 -3.28
CA VAL A 220 14.27 -0.54 -2.43
C VAL A 220 13.05 -0.47 -3.34
N PHE A 221 11.98 -1.17 -2.98
CA PHE A 221 10.77 -1.28 -3.81
C PHE A 221 10.20 0.08 -4.24
N ASP A 222 10.03 1.01 -3.31
CA ASP A 222 9.48 2.35 -3.62
C ASP A 222 10.40 3.11 -4.59
N LEU A 223 11.72 2.97 -4.42
CA LEU A 223 12.72 3.58 -5.30
C LEU A 223 12.78 2.93 -6.69
N LEU A 224 12.63 1.61 -6.76
CA LEU A 224 12.51 0.85 -8.01
C LEU A 224 11.27 1.30 -8.80
N CYS A 225 10.15 1.51 -8.11
CA CYS A 225 8.93 2.00 -8.73
C CYS A 225 9.12 3.39 -9.37
N ASP A 226 9.75 4.32 -8.66
CA ASP A 226 10.06 5.66 -9.18
C ASP A 226 11.05 5.60 -10.35
N TYR A 227 12.06 4.73 -10.27
CA TYR A 227 13.00 4.47 -11.35
C TYR A 227 12.30 3.94 -12.61
N LEU A 228 11.39 2.97 -12.46
CA LEU A 228 10.62 2.39 -13.56
C LEU A 228 9.72 3.44 -14.22
N LYS A 229 8.98 4.22 -13.42
CA LYS A 229 8.15 5.32 -13.92
C LYS A 229 8.98 6.29 -14.76
N LYS A 230 10.13 6.73 -14.25
CA LYS A 230 11.02 7.66 -14.98
C LYS A 230 11.57 7.05 -16.27
N THR A 231 12.04 5.80 -16.21
CA THR A 231 12.68 5.11 -17.34
C THR A 231 11.70 4.84 -18.48
N LEU A 232 10.47 4.44 -18.15
CA LEU A 232 9.43 4.06 -19.12
C LEU A 232 8.54 5.25 -19.53
N GLN A 233 8.63 6.39 -18.85
CA GLN A 233 7.94 7.61 -19.26
C GLN A 233 8.34 8.06 -20.67
N ALA A 234 9.61 7.88 -21.07
CA ALA A 234 10.08 8.25 -22.41
C ALA A 234 9.40 7.44 -23.53
N SER A 235 9.03 6.19 -23.25
CA SER A 235 8.24 5.37 -24.17
C SER A 235 6.72 5.58 -23.99
N GLY A 236 6.29 6.53 -23.15
CA GLY A 236 4.88 6.82 -22.87
C GLY A 236 4.17 5.68 -22.13
N GLN A 237 4.91 4.81 -21.44
CA GLN A 237 4.35 3.70 -20.68
C GLN A 237 4.21 4.08 -19.21
N GLU A 238 2.98 3.96 -18.69
CA GLU A 238 2.68 4.23 -17.28
C GLU A 238 2.71 2.94 -16.47
N VAL A 239 3.53 2.91 -15.42
CA VAL A 239 3.70 1.76 -14.51
C VAL A 239 2.82 1.95 -13.28
N ASP A 240 2.11 0.90 -12.88
CA ASP A 240 1.31 0.87 -11.65
C ASP A 240 1.94 -0.05 -10.60
N PHE A 241 1.72 0.24 -9.33
CA PHE A 241 2.28 -0.54 -8.22
C PHE A 241 1.42 -0.48 -6.96
N ASP A 242 1.53 -1.52 -6.14
CA ASP A 242 0.75 -1.66 -4.90
C ASP A 242 1.57 -2.40 -3.83
N ARG A 243 1.30 -2.09 -2.55
CA ARG A 243 2.00 -2.66 -1.40
C ARG A 243 1.02 -3.00 -0.28
N GLU A 244 1.13 -4.24 0.21
CA GLU A 244 0.37 -4.76 1.35
C GLU A 244 1.36 -5.19 2.45
N GLY A 245 1.01 -5.00 3.73
CA GLY A 245 1.91 -5.29 4.85
C GLY A 245 2.83 -4.12 5.26
N SER A 246 3.81 -4.43 6.12
CA SER A 246 4.68 -3.45 6.79
C SER A 246 6.17 -3.57 6.47
N GLY A 247 6.59 -4.59 5.70
CA GLY A 247 7.99 -4.87 5.42
C GLY A 247 8.72 -3.71 4.73
N GLU A 248 10.04 -3.61 4.90
CA GLU A 248 10.83 -2.44 4.45
C GLU A 248 10.94 -2.30 2.93
N GLY A 249 10.65 -3.36 2.18
CA GLY A 249 10.76 -3.39 0.71
C GLY A 249 12.20 -3.46 0.21
N HIS A 250 13.13 -3.97 1.01
CA HIS A 250 14.50 -4.24 0.58
C HIS A 250 14.54 -5.47 -0.32
N ILE A 251 14.83 -5.29 -1.61
CA ILE A 251 14.79 -6.37 -2.60
C ILE A 251 16.12 -7.11 -2.69
N VAL A 252 17.22 -6.37 -2.82
CA VAL A 252 18.57 -6.94 -2.90
C VAL A 252 19.57 -5.97 -2.29
N GLU A 253 20.51 -6.51 -1.50
CA GLU A 253 21.65 -5.77 -0.98
C GLU A 253 22.72 -5.68 -2.07
N LEU A 254 23.25 -4.48 -2.30
CA LEU A 254 24.34 -4.25 -3.24
C LEU A 254 25.65 -4.22 -2.45
N ASN A 255 26.31 -5.38 -2.39
CA ASN A 255 27.58 -5.58 -1.67
C ASN A 255 28.65 -6.20 -2.59
N PRO A 256 29.79 -5.52 -2.84
CA PRO A 256 30.14 -4.18 -2.35
C PRO A 256 29.20 -3.11 -2.90
N ILE A 257 29.12 -1.96 -2.20
CA ILE A 257 28.36 -0.82 -2.71
C ILE A 257 28.97 -0.40 -4.05
N PRO A 258 28.19 -0.36 -5.14
CA PRO A 258 28.73 -0.07 -6.46
C PRO A 258 29.22 1.37 -6.51
N GLU A 259 30.38 1.60 -7.13
CA GLU A 259 30.81 2.96 -7.48
C GLU A 259 30.26 3.36 -8.85
N THR A 260 29.85 4.62 -8.98
CA THR A 260 29.42 5.21 -10.24
C THR A 260 30.57 5.95 -10.90
N LYS A 261 30.75 5.74 -12.20
CA LYS A 261 31.76 6.42 -13.01
C LYS A 261 31.24 7.77 -13.51
N CYS A 262 32.02 8.82 -13.38
CA CYS A 262 31.75 10.12 -13.97
C CYS A 262 32.91 10.51 -14.90
N GLU A 263 32.58 11.02 -16.07
CA GLU A 263 33.54 11.64 -16.98
C GLU A 263 33.30 13.16 -17.05
N ILE A 264 34.33 13.93 -16.77
CA ILE A 264 34.37 15.37 -17.04
C ILE A 264 34.85 15.55 -18.47
N SER A 265 34.15 16.36 -19.26
CA SER A 265 34.56 16.75 -20.61
C SER A 265 34.62 18.27 -20.70
N ILE A 266 35.76 18.83 -21.09
CA ILE A 266 35.97 20.28 -21.17
C ILE A 266 36.18 20.70 -22.63
N VAL A 267 35.19 21.38 -23.17
CA VAL A 267 35.26 21.98 -24.51
C VAL A 267 36.26 23.15 -24.48
N ASN A 268 37.06 23.26 -25.56
CA ASN A 268 38.14 24.23 -25.77
C ASN A 268 39.40 24.04 -24.90
N ALA A 269 39.51 22.95 -24.14
CA ALA A 269 40.73 22.63 -23.40
C ALA A 269 41.84 22.10 -24.31
N LYS A 270 43.07 22.57 -24.11
CA LYS A 270 44.28 22.04 -24.75
C LYS A 270 44.81 20.83 -23.99
N PRO A 271 45.56 19.93 -24.64
CA PRO A 271 46.20 18.80 -23.96
C PRO A 271 47.13 19.20 -22.80
N THR A 272 47.66 20.42 -22.83
CA THR A 272 48.58 20.96 -21.81
C THR A 272 47.89 21.71 -20.68
N ASP A 273 46.59 22.02 -20.81
CA ASP A 273 45.85 22.76 -19.78
C ASP A 273 45.71 21.91 -18.51
N ARG A 274 45.82 22.56 -17.35
CA ARG A 274 45.73 21.94 -16.03
C ARG A 274 44.48 22.41 -15.33
N PHE A 275 43.66 21.46 -14.90
CA PHE A 275 42.38 21.73 -14.23
C PHE A 275 42.41 21.18 -12.81
N THR A 276 41.64 21.83 -11.94
CA THR A 276 41.29 21.31 -10.61
C THR A 276 39.80 21.03 -10.58
N LEU A 277 39.42 19.75 -10.44
CA LEU A 277 38.06 19.32 -10.18
C LEU A 277 37.82 19.29 -8.67
N ILE A 278 36.78 19.98 -8.23
CA ILE A 278 36.27 19.96 -6.86
C ILE A 278 34.94 19.21 -6.91
N VAL A 279 34.85 18.12 -6.16
CA VAL A 279 33.67 17.27 -6.06
C VAL A 279 33.14 17.33 -4.64
N GLU A 280 31.95 17.87 -4.45
CA GLU A 280 31.32 18.02 -3.13
C GLU A 280 30.06 17.18 -3.04
N ASP A 281 29.95 16.37 -1.98
CA ASP A 281 28.70 15.70 -1.66
C ASP A 281 27.64 16.70 -1.14
N ILE A 282 26.41 16.22 -0.97
CA ILE A 282 25.32 17.05 -0.43
C ILE A 282 25.52 17.52 1.01
N LYS A 283 26.50 16.98 1.74
CA LYS A 283 26.86 17.40 3.10
C LYS A 283 27.97 18.46 3.09
N GLY A 284 28.52 18.77 1.91
CA GLY A 284 29.60 19.73 1.71
C GLY A 284 30.99 19.13 1.93
N PHE A 285 31.15 17.81 2.05
CA PHE A 285 32.46 17.18 2.08
C PHE A 285 33.02 17.13 0.66
N GLY A 286 34.13 17.84 0.45
CA GLY A 286 34.77 17.98 -0.84
C GLY A 286 36.00 17.08 -1.01
N LYS A 287 36.18 16.51 -2.21
CA LYS A 287 37.45 15.97 -2.70
C LYS A 287 37.95 16.81 -3.86
N GLN A 288 39.27 16.98 -3.96
CA GLN A 288 39.90 17.69 -5.07
C GLN A 288 40.77 16.76 -5.90
N TYR A 289 40.71 16.93 -7.20
CA TYR A 289 41.49 16.18 -8.18
C TYR A 289 42.15 17.14 -9.16
N THR A 290 43.43 16.94 -9.46
CA THR A 290 44.12 17.68 -10.51
C THR A 290 44.30 16.81 -11.74
N PHE A 291 44.03 17.34 -12.93
CA PHE A 291 44.22 16.61 -14.18
C PHE A 291 44.69 17.51 -15.33
N LYS A 292 45.15 16.87 -16.41
CA LYS A 292 45.60 17.52 -17.64
C LYS A 292 44.72 17.14 -18.82
N GLY A 293 44.55 18.07 -19.76
CA GLY A 293 43.77 17.85 -20.98
C GLY A 293 42.27 18.05 -20.79
N GLY A 294 41.50 17.76 -21.85
CA GLY A 294 40.07 18.06 -21.92
C GLY A 294 39.13 16.98 -21.36
N SER A 295 39.64 15.92 -20.73
CA SER A 295 38.79 14.89 -20.09
C SER A 295 39.41 14.34 -18.82
N TYR A 296 38.56 13.95 -17.87
CA TYR A 296 38.96 13.27 -16.64
C TYR A 296 37.89 12.28 -16.19
N LYS A 297 38.30 11.09 -15.77
CA LYS A 297 37.40 10.04 -15.29
C LYS A 297 37.67 9.75 -13.83
N PHE A 298 36.61 9.65 -13.05
CA PHE A 298 36.67 9.23 -11.65
C PHE A 298 35.48 8.34 -11.30
N SER A 299 35.62 7.55 -10.25
CA SER A 299 34.55 6.72 -9.69
C SER A 299 34.28 7.16 -8.27
N MET A 300 33.01 7.10 -7.87
CA MET A 300 32.65 7.43 -6.50
C MET A 300 31.35 6.77 -6.04
N PHE A 301 31.07 6.90 -4.74
CA PHE A 301 29.84 6.42 -4.14
C PHE A 301 28.59 7.04 -4.83
N PRO A 302 27.51 6.29 -5.09
CA PRO A 302 26.32 6.82 -5.75
C PRO A 302 25.60 7.85 -4.89
N ASP A 303 25.62 9.11 -5.30
CA ASP A 303 24.97 10.23 -4.62
C ASP A 303 24.74 11.40 -5.61
N ASP A 304 24.16 12.49 -5.13
CA ASP A 304 24.16 13.77 -5.81
C ASP A 304 25.40 14.57 -5.42
N TYR A 305 26.09 15.12 -6.41
CA TYR A 305 27.31 15.89 -6.19
C TYR A 305 27.25 17.25 -6.86
N THR A 306 27.88 18.24 -6.26
CA THR A 306 28.22 19.49 -6.94
C THR A 306 29.63 19.37 -7.51
N LEU A 307 29.75 19.56 -8.82
CA LEU A 307 31.03 19.48 -9.53
C LEU A 307 31.45 20.88 -9.97
N ARG A 308 32.67 21.28 -9.59
CA ARG A 308 33.25 22.55 -10.00
C ARG A 308 34.62 22.32 -10.61
N VAL A 309 34.86 22.91 -11.77
CA VAL A 309 36.16 22.85 -12.44
C VAL A 309 36.78 24.24 -12.41
N ALA A 310 38.02 24.32 -11.94
CA ALA A 310 38.81 25.54 -11.93
C ALA A 310 39.98 25.43 -12.92
N HIS A 311 40.27 26.54 -13.60
CA HIS A 311 41.44 26.71 -14.45
C HIS A 311 42.20 27.99 -14.02
N PRO A 312 43.55 28.01 -14.01
CA PRO A 312 44.31 29.16 -13.52
C PRO A 312 44.01 30.49 -14.24
N SER A 313 43.85 30.43 -15.57
CA SER A 313 43.74 31.63 -16.42
C SER A 313 42.40 31.80 -17.13
N ALA A 314 41.47 30.84 -16.99
CA ALA A 314 40.21 30.83 -17.72
C ALA A 314 39.02 30.59 -16.79
N LYS A 315 37.82 30.99 -17.21
CA LYS A 315 36.57 30.65 -16.52
C LYS A 315 36.07 29.34 -17.10
N VAL A 316 35.72 28.37 -16.25
CA VAL A 316 35.14 27.10 -16.69
C VAL A 316 33.70 27.03 -16.22
N VAL A 317 32.76 26.76 -17.13
CA VAL A 317 31.32 26.79 -16.86
C VAL A 317 30.70 25.45 -17.24
N GLN A 318 29.91 24.85 -16.34
CA GLN A 318 29.15 23.64 -16.64
C GLN A 318 28.07 23.94 -17.67
N LYS A 319 27.97 23.11 -18.70
CA LYS A 319 26.96 23.18 -19.76
C LYS A 319 25.88 22.15 -19.57
N GLU A 320 26.28 20.89 -19.40
CA GLU A 320 25.36 19.77 -19.29
C GLU A 320 25.80 18.80 -18.20
N PRO A 321 24.89 18.37 -17.30
CA PRO A 321 23.54 18.91 -17.11
C PRO A 321 23.59 20.37 -16.61
N PRO A 322 22.60 21.23 -16.92
CA PRO A 322 22.60 22.65 -16.52
C PRO A 322 22.34 22.88 -15.02
N GLN A 323 22.00 21.81 -14.28
CA GLN A 323 21.71 21.89 -12.85
C GLN A 323 23.01 21.89 -12.03
N PRO A 324 23.05 22.61 -10.89
CA PRO A 324 24.25 22.69 -10.04
C PRO A 324 24.61 21.36 -9.34
N THR A 325 23.68 20.42 -9.32
CA THR A 325 23.86 19.07 -8.78
C THR A 325 23.81 18.05 -9.91
N VAL A 326 24.76 17.12 -9.89
CA VAL A 326 24.88 16.00 -10.82
C VAL A 326 24.43 14.74 -10.10
N ASP A 327 23.45 14.05 -10.68
CA ASP A 327 22.96 12.75 -10.21
C ASP A 327 23.96 11.66 -10.64
N LEU A 328 24.78 11.18 -9.69
CA LEU A 328 25.75 10.10 -9.92
C LEU A 328 25.21 8.76 -9.43
N TYR A 329 23.92 8.50 -9.59
CA TYR A 329 23.39 7.16 -9.44
C TYR A 329 23.59 6.27 -10.67
N ASP A 330 23.81 6.86 -11.85
CA ASP A 330 24.21 6.16 -13.08
C ASP A 330 25.46 6.81 -13.68
N PRO A 331 26.25 6.07 -14.48
CA PRO A 331 27.38 6.66 -15.17
C PRO A 331 26.96 7.87 -16.01
N CYS A 332 27.66 8.99 -15.85
CA CYS A 332 27.31 10.22 -16.56
C CYS A 332 28.55 10.94 -17.10
N ILE A 333 28.33 11.79 -18.10
CA ILE A 333 29.32 12.72 -18.62
C ILE A 333 28.85 14.12 -18.26
N VAL A 334 29.75 14.93 -17.69
CA VAL A 334 29.48 16.32 -17.34
C VAL A 334 30.32 17.21 -18.23
N HIS A 335 29.65 18.00 -19.05
CA HIS A 335 30.27 18.89 -20.01
C HIS A 335 30.51 20.26 -19.39
N PHE A 336 31.73 20.74 -19.53
CA PHE A 336 32.15 22.08 -19.18
C PHE A 336 32.68 22.80 -20.44
N GLU A 337 32.60 24.12 -20.44
CA GLU A 337 33.20 24.96 -21.45
C GLU A 337 34.25 25.86 -20.80
N MET A 338 35.47 25.85 -21.34
CA MET A 338 36.48 26.83 -20.98
C MET A 338 36.29 28.11 -21.78
N GLN A 339 36.10 29.22 -21.08
CA GLN A 339 35.91 30.56 -21.63
C GLN A 339 37.10 31.46 -21.24
N PRO A 340 37.66 32.22 -22.20
CA PRO A 340 38.68 33.20 -21.87
C PRO A 340 38.12 34.25 -20.91
N LYS A 341 38.88 34.61 -19.86
CA LYS A 341 38.49 35.71 -18.96
C LYS A 341 38.40 37.00 -19.77
N ALA A 342 37.20 37.55 -19.94
CA ALA A 342 36.99 38.83 -20.59
C ALA A 342 37.60 39.95 -19.72
N GLY A 343 38.83 40.37 -20.03
CA GLY A 343 39.48 41.48 -19.34
C GLY A 343 40.98 41.34 -19.09
N ALA A 344 41.77 41.16 -20.15
CA ALA A 344 43.14 41.69 -20.20
C ALA A 344 43.28 42.53 -21.46
N LYS A 345 42.50 43.62 -21.55
CA LYS A 345 42.76 44.66 -22.56
C LYS A 345 44.12 45.27 -22.23
N LYS A 346 45.10 45.00 -23.09
CA LYS A 346 46.42 45.65 -23.11
C LYS A 346 46.23 47.17 -23.11
N ALA A 347 46.62 47.85 -22.03
CA ALA A 347 46.94 49.26 -22.07
C ALA A 347 48.32 49.40 -22.73
N ALA A 348 48.35 49.91 -23.96
CA ALA A 348 49.55 50.37 -24.62
C ALA A 348 49.58 51.90 -24.55
N SER A 349 50.54 52.48 -23.82
CA SER A 349 50.92 53.88 -23.99
C SER A 349 52.31 54.16 -23.38
N LYS A 350 53.21 54.53 -24.29
CA LYS A 350 54.54 55.11 -24.19
C LYS A 350 54.84 55.98 -22.96
N SER A 351 56.03 55.83 -22.41
CA SER A 351 56.95 56.95 -22.12
C SER A 351 58.39 56.45 -21.99
N ALA A 352 59.30 57.29 -22.47
CA ALA A 352 60.74 57.10 -22.56
C ALA A 352 61.43 57.55 -21.27
N GLY A 353 62.69 57.13 -21.04
CA GLY A 353 63.58 57.81 -20.10
C GLY A 353 64.56 56.94 -19.32
N ALA A 354 65.67 56.59 -19.98
CA ALA A 354 67.06 56.60 -19.51
C ALA A 354 67.48 56.18 -18.06
N ARG A 355 68.47 55.26 -18.07
CA ARG A 355 69.75 55.21 -17.32
C ARG A 355 69.81 54.74 -15.85
N ALA A 356 70.48 53.58 -15.69
CA ALA A 356 71.81 53.38 -15.08
C ALA A 356 71.93 52.46 -13.84
N SER A 357 73.07 51.73 -13.83
CA SER A 357 73.70 50.88 -12.79
C SER A 357 73.05 49.51 -12.54
N LYS A 358 73.69 48.40 -12.93
CA LYS A 358 74.89 47.69 -12.40
C LYS A 358 74.57 46.77 -11.21
N ASP A 359 75.04 45.54 -11.40
CA ASP A 359 75.50 44.54 -10.43
C ASP A 359 74.57 43.39 -9.97
N THR A 360 75.00 42.21 -10.44
CA THR A 360 75.24 40.91 -9.78
C THR A 360 74.18 40.15 -8.99
N THR A 361 74.30 38.83 -9.18
CA THR A 361 74.02 37.67 -8.30
C THR A 361 72.66 36.96 -8.37
N VAL A 362 72.76 35.70 -8.80
CA VAL A 362 71.85 34.55 -8.63
C VAL A 362 71.93 34.08 -7.16
N PRO A 363 70.83 33.67 -6.50
CA PRO A 363 70.58 32.23 -6.33
C PRO A 363 69.11 31.75 -6.35
N ALA A 364 68.95 30.53 -6.86
CA ALA A 364 68.05 29.41 -6.52
C ALA A 364 66.58 29.62 -6.05
N PRO A 365 65.64 28.73 -6.46
CA PRO A 365 64.24 28.78 -6.06
C PRO A 365 64.03 28.14 -4.68
N SER A 366 63.63 28.93 -3.69
CA SER A 366 63.08 28.44 -2.43
C SER A 366 61.56 28.30 -2.55
N ALA A 367 61.09 27.15 -2.07
CA ALA A 367 59.68 26.81 -1.96
C ALA A 367 58.98 27.75 -0.98
N ASP A 368 57.90 28.39 -1.42
CA ASP A 368 56.78 28.73 -0.53
C ASP A 368 55.53 29.07 -1.37
N VAL A 369 54.63 28.11 -1.46
CA VAL A 369 53.23 28.33 -1.88
C VAL A 369 52.36 27.76 -0.77
N SER A 370 52.42 28.41 0.39
CA SER A 370 51.49 28.21 1.50
C SER A 370 50.78 29.54 1.76
N SER A 371 49.78 29.89 0.96
CA SER A 371 48.75 30.90 1.32
C SER A 371 47.70 31.08 0.22
N VAL A 372 46.95 30.02 -0.09
CA VAL A 372 45.61 30.16 -0.68
C VAL A 372 44.69 29.10 -0.06
N THR A 373 44.51 29.13 1.26
CA THR A 373 43.62 28.19 1.95
C THR A 373 42.79 28.82 3.07
N GLU A 374 42.63 30.13 3.08
CA GLU A 374 41.73 30.81 4.04
C GLU A 374 40.78 31.79 3.34
N THR A 375 39.85 31.26 2.54
CA THR A 375 38.56 31.94 2.28
C THR A 375 37.44 30.99 1.83
N LEU A 376 37.40 29.75 2.33
CA LEU A 376 36.29 28.82 2.06
C LEU A 376 35.79 28.08 3.32
N ALA A 377 36.01 28.66 4.50
CA ALA A 377 35.31 28.23 5.71
C ALA A 377 33.86 28.72 5.68
N SER A 378 32.93 27.77 5.56
CA SER A 378 31.50 27.90 5.83
C SER A 378 30.62 28.68 4.83
N GLN A 379 30.49 28.18 3.59
CA GLN A 379 29.14 28.19 3.01
C GLN A 379 28.33 27.12 3.74
N LYS A 380 27.91 27.45 4.97
CA LYS A 380 26.90 26.72 5.72
C LYS A 380 25.71 26.64 4.77
N MET A 381 25.44 25.47 4.19
CA MET A 381 24.28 25.30 3.28
C MET A 381 23.09 25.91 4.00
N LYS A 382 22.48 26.93 3.38
CA LYS A 382 21.36 27.65 4.00
C LYS A 382 20.29 26.62 4.31
N SER A 383 20.09 26.35 5.61
CA SER A 383 19.02 25.49 6.07
C SER A 383 17.71 26.01 5.51
N ALA A 384 16.85 25.08 5.12
CA ALA A 384 15.50 25.38 4.71
C ALA A 384 14.58 25.21 5.93
N ASN A 385 13.61 26.09 6.12
CA ASN A 385 12.70 25.99 7.25
C ASN A 385 11.44 25.26 6.82
N LEU A 386 11.12 24.12 7.44
CA LEU A 386 9.87 23.40 7.20
C LEU A 386 8.91 23.62 8.37
N GLN A 387 7.73 24.17 8.07
CA GLN A 387 6.67 24.41 9.03
C GLN A 387 5.46 23.54 8.71
N LEU A 388 5.10 22.66 9.64
CA LEU A 388 3.93 21.80 9.55
C LEU A 388 2.97 22.16 10.67
N LYS A 389 1.73 22.46 10.30
CA LYS A 389 0.66 22.62 11.26
C LYS A 389 0.20 21.21 11.69
N SER A 390 0.33 20.90 12.97
CA SER A 390 -0.29 19.73 13.58
C SER A 390 -1.61 20.13 14.22
N ALA A 391 -2.48 19.15 14.43
CA ALA A 391 -3.63 19.37 15.30
C ALA A 391 -3.18 19.30 16.76
N ALA A 392 -3.93 19.95 17.65
CA ALA A 392 -3.92 19.66 19.08
C ALA A 392 -4.78 18.42 19.41
N ALA A 393 -4.98 17.51 18.46
CA ALA A 393 -5.76 16.30 18.66
C ALA A 393 -4.96 15.29 19.51
N PRO A 394 -5.58 14.61 20.49
CA PRO A 394 -4.91 13.59 21.27
C PRO A 394 -4.30 12.50 20.39
N HIS A 395 -3.09 12.06 20.74
CA HIS A 395 -2.38 10.97 20.05
C HIS A 395 -2.07 11.23 18.57
N THR A 396 -1.90 12.49 18.15
CA THR A 396 -1.35 12.81 16.82
C THR A 396 0.16 12.98 16.82
N GLU A 397 0.81 12.48 15.77
CA GLU A 397 2.24 12.58 15.51
C GLU A 397 2.47 13.04 14.08
N ILE A 398 3.36 14.01 13.88
CA ILE A 398 3.94 14.33 12.59
C ILE A 398 5.22 13.53 12.42
N ARG A 399 5.36 12.84 11.29
CA ARG A 399 6.59 12.15 10.87
C ARG A 399 7.08 12.74 9.55
N VAL A 400 8.34 13.15 9.54
CA VAL A 400 9.03 13.75 8.40
C VAL A 400 10.17 12.81 8.04
N GLU A 401 10.08 12.18 6.87
CA GLU A 401 11.04 11.19 6.40
C GLU A 401 11.78 11.75 5.19
N ASN A 402 13.10 11.87 5.29
CA ASN A 402 13.93 12.23 4.15
C ASN A 402 14.04 11.03 3.22
N LEU A 403 13.49 11.14 2.01
CA LEU A 403 13.40 10.00 1.08
C LEU A 403 14.78 9.52 0.60
N LYS A 404 15.78 10.41 0.65
CA LYS A 404 17.16 10.11 0.25
C LYS A 404 17.92 9.38 1.35
N THR A 405 18.03 9.98 2.54
CA THR A 405 18.83 9.44 3.64
C THR A 405 18.11 8.36 4.45
N GLY A 406 16.78 8.35 4.40
CA GLY A 406 15.94 7.55 5.29
C GLY A 406 15.81 8.15 6.69
N ASP A 407 16.39 9.32 6.96
CA ASP A 407 16.30 9.96 8.27
C ASP A 407 14.85 10.31 8.59
N VAL A 408 14.43 9.95 9.80
CA VAL A 408 13.07 10.19 10.29
C VAL A 408 13.13 11.18 11.44
N LEU A 409 12.37 12.26 11.31
CA LEU A 409 12.09 13.20 12.39
C LEU A 409 10.61 13.06 12.79
N SER A 410 10.33 13.10 14.08
CA SER A 410 8.96 13.09 14.59
C SER A 410 8.68 14.24 15.56
N SER A 411 7.40 14.61 15.69
CA SER A 411 6.90 15.60 16.64
C SER A 411 5.43 15.35 16.97
N VAL A 412 5.04 15.50 18.24
CA VAL A 412 3.64 15.39 18.70
C VAL A 412 2.88 16.73 18.68
N LYS A 413 3.56 17.81 18.29
CA LYS A 413 3.01 19.17 18.15
C LYS A 413 3.37 19.74 16.77
N ASN A 414 3.03 21.00 16.54
CA ASN A 414 3.50 21.78 15.39
C ASN A 414 4.99 21.52 15.16
N PHE A 415 5.36 21.22 13.92
CA PHE A 415 6.73 20.94 13.55
C PHE A 415 7.28 22.19 12.88
N SER A 416 8.30 22.80 13.45
CA SER A 416 9.09 23.84 12.81
C SER A 416 10.55 23.52 13.04
N LYS A 417 11.23 23.09 11.98
CA LYS A 417 12.67 22.79 12.03
C LYS A 417 13.35 23.25 10.76
N ASP A 418 14.59 23.69 10.96
CA ASP A 418 15.56 23.83 9.91
C ASP A 418 16.00 22.44 9.45
N ILE A 419 15.76 22.13 8.19
CA ILE A 419 16.05 20.84 7.56
C ILE A 419 16.94 21.04 6.33
N GLN A 420 17.63 19.97 5.94
CA GLN A 420 18.44 19.98 4.74
C GLN A 420 17.54 20.04 3.50
N PRO A 421 17.99 20.67 2.40
CA PRO A 421 17.27 20.59 1.13
C PRO A 421 17.12 19.14 0.66
N GLY A 422 16.00 18.82 0.01
CA GLY A 422 15.74 17.45 -0.44
C GLY A 422 14.27 17.12 -0.62
N GLN A 423 13.98 15.85 -0.93
CA GLN A 423 12.62 15.34 -1.00
C GLN A 423 12.23 14.66 0.32
N TYR A 424 11.05 15.01 0.81
CA TYR A 424 10.54 14.54 2.09
C TYR A 424 9.14 13.97 1.96
N MET A 425 8.91 12.87 2.65
CA MET A 425 7.57 12.35 2.89
C MET A 425 7.08 12.82 4.26
N LEU A 426 6.02 13.61 4.26
CA LEU A 426 5.38 14.16 5.45
C LEU A 426 4.14 13.34 5.76
N LYS A 427 4.06 12.77 6.96
CA LYS A 427 2.94 11.95 7.42
C LYS A 427 2.34 12.57 8.68
N LEU A 428 1.03 12.76 8.72
CA LEU A 428 0.28 12.95 9.96
C LEU A 428 -0.28 11.59 10.36
N ARG A 429 0.11 11.14 11.54
CA ARG A 429 -0.40 9.94 12.18
C ARG A 429 -1.34 10.33 13.30
N GLU A 430 -2.43 9.60 13.42
CA GLU A 430 -3.33 9.68 14.55
C GLU A 430 -3.49 8.28 15.12
N ARG A 431 -3.18 8.14 16.41
CA ARG A 431 -3.11 6.83 17.07
C ARG A 431 -2.31 5.86 16.20
N GLY A 432 -1.07 6.20 15.85
CA GLY A 432 -0.20 5.32 15.04
C GLY A 432 -0.61 5.09 13.58
N VAL A 433 -1.82 5.47 13.14
CA VAL A 433 -2.29 5.30 11.76
C VAL A 433 -2.03 6.57 10.96
N THR A 434 -1.40 6.46 9.79
CA THR A 434 -1.26 7.61 8.87
C THR A 434 -2.64 8.03 8.34
N VAL A 435 -3.07 9.25 8.69
CA VAL A 435 -4.35 9.86 8.29
C VAL A 435 -4.19 10.90 7.18
N SER A 436 -2.98 11.41 6.97
CA SER A 436 -2.63 12.32 5.87
C SER A 436 -1.15 12.13 5.50
N SER A 437 -0.83 12.19 4.21
CA SER A 437 0.55 12.05 3.72
C SER A 437 0.79 12.97 2.53
N ARG A 438 1.97 13.59 2.44
CA ARG A 438 2.37 14.45 1.32
C ARG A 438 3.86 14.33 1.05
N THR A 439 4.23 14.17 -0.21
CA THR A 439 5.62 14.35 -0.66
C THR A 439 5.85 15.83 -0.96
N VAL A 440 6.97 16.37 -0.48
CA VAL A 440 7.38 17.75 -0.76
C VAL A 440 8.86 17.82 -1.12
N THR A 441 9.19 18.71 -2.04
CA THR A 441 10.58 19.08 -2.34
C THR A 441 10.90 20.40 -1.65
N ILE A 442 12.01 20.43 -0.91
CA ILE A 442 12.47 21.56 -0.12
C ILE A 442 13.78 22.06 -0.74
N LYS A 443 13.81 23.31 -1.19
CA LYS A 443 15.00 23.95 -1.77
C LYS A 443 15.85 24.65 -0.71
N ALA A 444 17.14 24.84 -0.99
CA ALA A 444 18.05 25.59 -0.10
C ALA A 444 17.52 27.00 0.20
N GLY A 445 17.49 27.36 1.49
CA GLY A 445 16.95 28.63 1.97
C GLY A 445 15.43 28.84 1.80
N GLU A 446 14.68 27.83 1.32
CA GLU A 446 13.21 27.93 1.21
C GLU A 446 12.57 27.81 2.61
N SER A 447 11.55 28.61 2.88
CA SER A 447 10.63 28.37 3.98
C SER A 447 9.34 27.76 3.42
N LYS A 448 9.09 26.49 3.75
CA LYS A 448 7.92 25.75 3.27
C LYS A 448 6.90 25.55 4.38
N LYS A 449 5.68 26.03 4.17
CA LYS A 449 4.54 25.74 5.05
C LYS A 449 3.63 24.69 4.42
N VAL A 450 3.36 23.61 5.15
CA VAL A 450 2.46 22.54 4.70
C VAL A 450 1.39 22.30 5.76
N ASP A 451 0.13 22.34 5.33
CA ASP A 451 -1.01 21.99 6.17
C ASP A 451 -1.43 20.54 5.92
N LEU A 452 -1.08 19.66 6.86
CA LEU A 452 -1.44 18.24 6.83
C LEU A 452 -2.88 17.98 7.31
N LEU A 453 -3.53 18.95 7.97
CA LEU A 453 -4.91 18.86 8.45
C LEU A 453 -5.93 19.25 7.39
N ARG A 454 -5.49 19.94 6.33
CA ARG A 454 -6.37 20.36 5.24
C ARG A 454 -7.09 19.15 4.64
N ARG A 455 -8.40 19.07 4.90
CA ARG A 455 -9.30 18.03 4.40
C ARG A 455 -9.43 18.11 2.88
N PRO A 456 -9.48 16.97 2.16
CA PRO A 456 -9.96 16.95 0.79
C PRO A 456 -11.39 17.52 0.74
N LYS A 457 -11.70 18.38 -0.24
CA LYS A 457 -13.06 18.93 -0.44
C LYS A 457 -14.05 17.77 -0.53
N SER A 458 -15.18 17.72 0.19
CA SER A 458 -16.18 16.66 0.01
C SER A 458 -17.55 17.19 0.41
N ARG A 459 -18.51 17.16 -0.52
CA ARG A 459 -19.86 17.65 -0.24
C ARG A 459 -20.54 16.81 0.83
N VAL A 460 -20.36 15.48 0.80
CA VAL A 460 -20.93 14.58 1.81
C VAL A 460 -20.37 14.92 3.19
N LYS A 461 -19.04 14.97 3.34
CA LYS A 461 -18.39 15.28 4.62
C LYS A 461 -18.72 16.69 5.10
N ASP A 462 -18.77 17.67 4.20
CA ASP A 462 -19.08 19.06 4.56
C ASP A 462 -20.55 19.21 5.01
N GLN A 463 -21.50 18.49 4.41
CA GLN A 463 -22.89 18.46 4.89
C GLN A 463 -23.03 17.74 6.24
N VAL A 464 -22.28 16.66 6.46
CA VAL A 464 -22.23 16.00 7.78
C VAL A 464 -21.77 16.98 8.85
N LEU A 465 -20.66 17.70 8.63
CA LEU A 465 -20.16 18.69 9.58
C LEU A 465 -21.13 19.84 9.83
N LYS A 466 -21.85 20.27 8.80
CA LYS A 466 -22.93 21.26 8.93
C LYS A 466 -24.06 20.73 9.81
N ALA A 467 -24.47 19.47 9.62
CA ALA A 467 -25.59 18.86 10.34
C ALA A 467 -25.32 18.69 11.83
N VAL A 468 -24.08 18.37 12.23
CA VAL A 468 -23.68 18.33 13.65
C VAL A 468 -23.46 19.73 14.26
N GLN A 469 -23.62 20.81 13.48
CA GLN A 469 -23.34 22.22 13.82
C GLN A 469 -22.01 22.39 14.54
N MET A 470 -20.97 21.96 13.85
CA MET A 470 -19.67 21.83 14.47
C MET A 470 -18.88 23.15 14.46
N GLU A 471 -18.55 23.65 15.65
CA GLU A 471 -17.46 24.60 15.83
C GLU A 471 -16.15 23.84 15.64
N ALA A 472 -15.42 24.13 14.56
CA ALA A 472 -14.15 23.48 14.30
C ALA A 472 -13.10 23.98 15.29
N SER A 473 -12.65 23.13 16.22
CA SER A 473 -11.46 23.42 17.03
C SER A 473 -10.23 23.24 16.13
N ASP A 474 -9.56 24.33 15.80
CA ASP A 474 -8.40 24.35 14.89
C ASP A 474 -8.62 23.73 13.49
N GLY A 475 -9.88 23.66 13.04
CA GLY A 475 -10.25 23.07 11.74
C GLY A 475 -10.56 21.57 11.76
N LEU A 476 -10.58 20.93 12.94
CA LEU A 476 -10.89 19.50 13.08
C LEU A 476 -12.32 19.20 13.55
N PRO A 477 -12.89 18.05 13.13
CA PRO A 477 -14.12 17.52 13.68
C PRO A 477 -13.99 17.08 15.15
N VAL A 478 -15.04 17.29 15.94
CA VAL A 478 -15.20 17.01 17.38
C VAL A 478 -16.62 16.49 17.55
N PHE A 479 -16.80 15.17 17.45
CA PHE A 479 -18.12 14.53 17.47
C PHE A 479 -18.65 14.25 18.88
N SER A 480 -17.78 14.24 19.89
CA SER A 480 -18.18 14.12 21.30
C SER A 480 -17.43 15.15 22.13
N GLU A 481 -18.17 15.82 23.02
CA GLU A 481 -17.68 16.88 23.89
C GLU A 481 -16.77 16.36 24.99
N ARG A 482 -17.01 15.12 25.46
CA ARG A 482 -16.34 14.55 26.64
C ARG A 482 -15.39 13.40 26.34
N TYR A 483 -15.68 12.58 25.33
CA TYR A 483 -15.08 11.25 25.24
C TYR A 483 -14.11 11.05 24.07
N LEU A 484 -14.29 11.75 22.95
CA LEU A 484 -13.46 11.56 21.74
C LEU A 484 -12.42 12.67 21.51
N GLY A 485 -12.75 13.91 21.89
CA GLY A 485 -11.96 15.09 21.50
C GLY A 485 -11.95 15.33 19.98
N PRO A 486 -11.03 16.18 19.49
CA PRO A 486 -10.81 16.39 18.06
C PRO A 486 -10.29 15.13 17.34
N ILE A 487 -10.69 14.97 16.08
CA ILE A 487 -10.35 13.83 15.23
C ILE A 487 -9.70 14.35 13.95
N ALA A 488 -8.43 14.01 13.73
CA ALA A 488 -7.70 14.33 12.52
C ALA A 488 -8.05 13.38 11.35
N ASN A 489 -8.56 12.18 11.65
CA ASN A 489 -8.98 11.22 10.64
C ASN A 489 -10.28 11.66 9.94
N ASN A 490 -10.19 11.93 8.64
CA ASN A 490 -11.29 12.38 7.79
C ASN A 490 -11.94 11.24 6.98
N ASP A 491 -11.70 9.99 7.36
CA ASP A 491 -12.33 8.83 6.72
C ASP A 491 -13.83 8.80 7.01
N LEU A 492 -14.64 8.67 5.96
CA LEU A 492 -16.09 8.66 6.12
C LEU A 492 -16.57 7.44 6.92
N GLY A 493 -15.93 6.28 6.73
CA GLY A 493 -16.26 5.05 7.45
C GLY A 493 -16.08 5.19 8.96
N LEU A 494 -15.05 5.93 9.42
CA LEU A 494 -14.88 6.23 10.85
C LEU A 494 -16.03 7.08 11.36
N TRP A 495 -16.42 8.12 10.62
CA TRP A 495 -17.49 9.02 11.03
C TRP A 495 -18.81 8.26 11.14
N LEU A 496 -19.15 7.45 10.14
CA LEU A 496 -20.35 6.60 10.16
C LEU A 496 -20.30 5.62 11.34
N SER A 497 -19.14 5.03 11.62
CA SER A 497 -18.97 4.09 12.73
C SER A 497 -19.27 4.75 14.07
N LEU A 498 -18.79 5.98 14.27
CA LEU A 498 -19.08 6.76 15.48
C LEU A 498 -20.56 7.16 15.57
N PHE A 499 -21.18 7.50 14.44
CA PHE A 499 -22.59 7.93 14.41
C PHE A 499 -23.53 6.77 14.74
N GLY A 500 -23.41 5.63 14.07
CA GLY A 500 -24.27 4.48 14.35
C GLY A 500 -24.02 3.90 15.75
N ALA A 501 -22.75 3.81 16.18
CA ALA A 501 -22.44 3.37 17.53
C ALA A 501 -23.02 4.30 18.60
N SER A 502 -23.12 5.61 18.37
CA SER A 502 -23.74 6.53 19.31
C SER A 502 -25.22 6.22 19.56
N ARG A 503 -25.91 5.59 18.59
CA ARG A 503 -27.31 5.15 18.70
C ARG A 503 -27.48 3.80 19.36
N ILE A 504 -26.51 2.91 19.20
CA ILE A 504 -26.56 1.57 19.79
C ILE A 504 -26.09 1.60 21.25
N LEU A 505 -25.04 2.37 21.54
CA LEU A 505 -24.32 2.36 22.81
C LEU A 505 -24.65 3.54 23.73
N GLY A 506 -25.16 4.66 23.19
CA GLY A 506 -25.40 5.88 23.97
C GLY A 506 -26.69 5.87 24.76
N ALA A 507 -26.68 6.44 25.96
CA ALA A 507 -27.92 6.87 26.61
C ALA A 507 -28.38 8.23 26.06
N PRO A 508 -29.69 8.56 26.15
CA PRO A 508 -30.17 9.90 25.84
C PRO A 508 -29.38 10.97 26.62
N GLY A 509 -28.78 11.92 25.90
CA GLY A 509 -27.98 13.02 26.42
C GLY A 509 -26.46 12.79 26.43
N ASP A 510 -25.97 11.55 26.21
CA ASP A 510 -24.53 11.22 26.28
C ASP A 510 -23.72 11.86 25.16
N PHE A 511 -24.34 12.04 23.98
CA PHE A 511 -23.67 12.49 22.76
C PHE A 511 -24.47 13.60 22.08
N ARG A 512 -24.69 14.72 22.78
CA ARG A 512 -25.57 15.83 22.35
C ARG A 512 -25.33 16.31 20.91
N LYS A 513 -24.07 16.40 20.46
CA LYS A 513 -23.74 16.73 19.06
C LYS A 513 -24.26 15.70 18.06
N LEU A 514 -24.11 14.41 18.35
CA LEU A 514 -24.56 13.32 17.49
C LEU A 514 -26.06 13.09 17.56
N GLU A 515 -26.69 13.45 18.68
CA GLU A 515 -28.15 13.37 18.86
C GLU A 515 -28.94 14.14 17.79
N ARG A 516 -28.33 15.19 17.22
CA ARG A 516 -28.89 16.00 16.13
C ARG A 516 -29.09 15.23 14.83
N LEU A 517 -28.34 14.14 14.63
CA LEU A 517 -28.43 13.29 13.45
C LEU A 517 -29.67 12.42 13.56
N ARG A 518 -30.66 12.56 12.67
CA ARG A 518 -31.93 11.81 12.75
C ARG A 518 -31.80 10.36 12.27
N LEU A 519 -30.95 9.60 12.95
CA LEU A 519 -30.66 8.18 12.70
C LEU A 519 -31.65 7.28 13.43
N GLU A 520 -31.73 6.02 13.01
CA GLU A 520 -32.48 4.97 13.73
C GLU A 520 -32.05 4.85 15.19
N THR A 521 -33.02 4.56 16.06
CA THR A 521 -32.80 4.22 17.46
C THR A 521 -33.03 2.74 17.71
N PHE A 522 -32.67 2.28 18.90
CA PHE A 522 -32.78 0.88 19.31
C PHE A 522 -33.49 0.71 20.65
N ASP A 523 -34.13 1.78 21.15
CA ASP A 523 -34.80 1.81 22.46
C ASP A 523 -35.98 0.83 22.54
N ASP A 524 -36.54 0.44 21.38
CA ASP A 524 -37.64 -0.50 21.23
C ASP A 524 -37.20 -1.98 21.19
N MET A 525 -35.90 -2.27 21.10
CA MET A 525 -35.40 -3.64 21.14
C MET A 525 -35.65 -4.28 22.51
N LYS A 526 -36.16 -5.51 22.48
CA LYS A 526 -36.47 -6.31 23.66
C LYS A 526 -35.32 -7.26 23.99
N LYS A 527 -35.40 -7.85 25.18
CA LYS A 527 -34.47 -8.91 25.61
C LYS A 527 -34.51 -10.06 24.60
N GLU A 528 -33.32 -10.56 24.26
CA GLU A 528 -33.04 -11.60 23.26
C GLU A 528 -33.21 -11.19 21.78
N ASP A 529 -33.65 -9.96 21.50
CA ASP A 529 -33.71 -9.49 20.10
C ASP A 529 -32.29 -9.36 19.51
N ALA A 530 -32.18 -9.66 18.22
CA ALA A 530 -31.01 -9.38 17.40
C ALA A 530 -31.42 -8.51 16.20
N ALA A 531 -30.55 -7.59 15.80
CA ALA A 531 -30.79 -6.74 14.65
C ALA A 531 -29.51 -6.52 13.84
N VAL A 532 -29.67 -6.24 12.56
CA VAL A 532 -28.61 -5.75 11.69
C VAL A 532 -28.88 -4.29 11.39
N TYR A 533 -27.88 -3.43 11.58
CA TYR A 533 -27.96 -2.01 11.24
C TYR A 533 -26.92 -1.68 10.19
N VAL A 534 -27.37 -1.10 9.08
CA VAL A 534 -26.50 -0.62 8.01
C VAL A 534 -26.53 0.89 7.99
N LEU A 535 -25.36 1.52 8.05
CA LEU A 535 -25.18 2.95 7.85
C LEU A 535 -24.16 3.18 6.74
N ALA A 536 -24.62 3.72 5.62
CA ALA A 536 -23.84 3.87 4.39
C ALA A 536 -23.69 5.33 3.99
N GLY A 537 -22.55 5.68 3.37
CA GLY A 537 -22.29 7.00 2.82
C GLY A 537 -21.65 6.90 1.45
N PHE A 538 -22.20 7.61 0.48
CA PHE A 538 -21.79 7.51 -0.93
C PHE A 538 -21.27 8.83 -1.48
N GLU A 539 -19.97 8.97 -1.72
CA GLU A 539 -19.41 10.19 -2.33
C GLU A 539 -19.81 10.32 -3.81
N LYS A 540 -19.91 9.19 -4.53
CA LYS A 540 -20.04 9.16 -5.99
C LYS A 540 -21.36 8.56 -6.43
N SER A 541 -21.69 7.37 -5.94
CA SER A 541 -22.93 6.67 -6.24
C SER A 541 -24.17 7.48 -5.86
N SER A 542 -25.25 7.27 -6.60
CA SER A 542 -26.54 7.91 -6.40
C SER A 542 -27.63 7.04 -6.99
N GLY A 543 -28.79 7.02 -6.35
CA GLY A 543 -29.96 6.28 -6.81
C GLY A 543 -30.58 5.49 -5.68
N LYS A 544 -31.17 4.35 -6.05
CA LYS A 544 -31.83 3.44 -5.12
C LYS A 544 -30.83 2.40 -4.62
N PHE A 545 -30.57 2.39 -3.32
CA PHE A 545 -29.67 1.44 -2.69
C PHE A 545 -30.50 0.36 -1.99
N GLY A 546 -30.28 -0.90 -2.36
CA GLY A 546 -30.96 -2.05 -1.79
C GLY A 546 -30.14 -2.67 -0.65
N VAL A 547 -30.81 -3.26 0.32
CA VAL A 547 -30.19 -4.04 1.40
C VAL A 547 -31.11 -5.20 1.76
N GLY A 548 -30.57 -6.36 2.13
CA GLY A 548 -31.39 -7.49 2.56
C GLY A 548 -30.61 -8.51 3.36
N LEU A 549 -31.31 -9.33 4.14
CA LEU A 549 -30.74 -10.49 4.81
C LEU A 549 -31.18 -11.76 4.08
N SER A 550 -30.28 -12.72 3.94
CA SER A 550 -30.58 -14.03 3.36
C SER A 550 -29.79 -15.16 4.01
N GLY A 551 -30.19 -16.40 3.71
CA GLY A 551 -29.43 -17.61 4.00
C GLY A 551 -28.76 -18.24 2.77
N GLY A 552 -28.88 -17.62 1.60
CA GLY A 552 -28.38 -18.14 0.33
C GLY A 552 -28.57 -17.14 -0.83
N GLU A 553 -28.68 -17.65 -2.06
CA GLU A 553 -28.69 -16.84 -3.29
C GLU A 553 -29.92 -15.94 -3.46
N GLN A 554 -31.03 -16.20 -2.76
CA GLN A 554 -32.26 -15.44 -2.86
C GLN A 554 -32.34 -14.42 -1.71
N VAL A 555 -32.41 -13.15 -2.06
CA VAL A 555 -32.48 -12.01 -1.15
C VAL A 555 -33.84 -11.34 -1.26
N GLU A 556 -34.50 -11.19 -0.12
CA GLU A 556 -35.65 -10.29 0.02
C GLU A 556 -35.11 -8.86 0.20
N TRP A 557 -35.15 -8.10 -0.89
CA TRP A 557 -34.57 -6.78 -0.93
C TRP A 557 -35.45 -5.71 -0.28
N ASP A 558 -34.82 -4.89 0.53
CA ASP A 558 -35.36 -3.69 1.16
C ASP A 558 -34.56 -2.46 0.71
N MET A 559 -35.02 -1.26 1.04
CA MET A 559 -34.40 0.00 0.63
C MET A 559 -33.64 0.66 1.77
N LEU A 560 -32.39 1.07 1.52
CA LEU A 560 -31.74 2.04 2.39
C LEU A 560 -32.45 3.39 2.26
N ARG A 561 -32.80 4.01 3.39
CA ARG A 561 -33.44 5.33 3.43
C ARG A 561 -32.37 6.42 3.59
N GLU A 562 -32.49 7.53 2.86
CA GLU A 562 -31.61 8.67 3.10
C GLU A 562 -31.92 9.28 4.47
N VAL A 563 -30.89 9.52 5.27
CA VAL A 563 -31.02 10.09 6.60
C VAL A 563 -31.40 11.56 6.47
N LYS A 564 -32.52 11.94 7.09
CA LYS A 564 -33.04 13.32 6.98
C LYS A 564 -32.00 14.34 7.45
N GLY A 565 -31.60 15.22 6.53
CA GLY A 565 -30.62 16.28 6.79
C GLY A 565 -29.17 15.91 6.51
N LEU A 566 -28.89 14.67 6.07
CA LEU A 566 -27.55 14.22 5.67
C LEU A 566 -27.53 13.83 4.20
N TYR A 567 -26.81 14.63 3.41
CA TYR A 567 -26.68 14.40 1.98
C TYR A 567 -25.95 13.09 1.68
N LYS A 568 -26.61 12.18 0.96
CA LYS A 568 -26.09 10.85 0.55
C LYS A 568 -25.59 9.96 1.70
N ILE A 569 -26.13 10.14 2.89
CA ILE A 569 -25.98 9.18 3.98
C ILE A 569 -27.28 8.41 4.09
N TYR A 570 -27.20 7.09 4.08
CA TYR A 570 -28.35 6.20 4.06
C TYR A 570 -28.27 5.21 5.21
N GLU A 571 -29.42 4.78 5.70
CA GLU A 571 -29.48 3.80 6.78
C GLU A 571 -30.61 2.78 6.58
N ARG A 572 -30.48 1.64 7.25
CA ARG A 572 -31.58 0.69 7.46
C ARG A 572 -31.30 -0.18 8.67
N ARG A 573 -32.33 -0.38 9.49
CA ARG A 573 -32.37 -1.39 10.54
C ARG A 573 -33.20 -2.58 10.04
N LEU A 574 -32.65 -3.78 10.14
CA LEU A 574 -33.27 -5.04 9.73
C LEU A 574 -33.41 -5.92 10.97
N SER A 575 -34.59 -6.51 11.16
CA SER A 575 -34.77 -7.56 12.18
C SER A 575 -33.98 -8.79 11.76
N ALA A 576 -33.23 -9.39 12.69
CA ALA A 576 -32.39 -10.52 12.41
C ALA A 576 -32.73 -11.71 13.32
N LYS A 577 -32.52 -12.92 12.80
CA LYS A 577 -32.51 -14.15 13.58
C LYS A 577 -31.10 -14.33 14.15
N GLU A 578 -31.01 -14.88 15.36
CA GLU A 578 -29.73 -15.28 15.95
C GLU A 578 -28.97 -16.25 15.03
N GLY A 579 -27.65 -16.13 15.02
CA GLY A 579 -26.74 -16.98 14.26
C GLY A 579 -26.14 -16.33 13.01
N PRO A 580 -25.45 -17.12 12.17
CA PRO A 580 -24.84 -16.63 10.94
C PRO A 580 -25.90 -16.26 9.91
N GLN A 581 -25.70 -15.13 9.22
CA GLN A 581 -26.54 -14.66 8.13
C GLN A 581 -25.69 -14.06 7.00
N LEU A 582 -26.33 -13.85 5.85
CA LEU A 582 -25.74 -13.09 4.75
C LEU A 582 -26.40 -11.72 4.69
N LEU A 583 -25.59 -10.66 4.69
CA LEU A 583 -26.05 -9.29 4.47
C LEU A 583 -25.71 -8.87 3.05
N SER A 584 -26.74 -8.63 2.25
CA SER A 584 -26.61 -8.24 0.84
C SER A 584 -26.85 -6.74 0.68
N LEU A 585 -26.08 -6.11 -0.20
CA LEU A 585 -26.15 -4.70 -0.56
C LEU A 585 -26.20 -4.57 -2.08
N LYS A 586 -27.19 -3.82 -2.57
CA LYS A 586 -27.24 -3.37 -3.96
C LYS A 586 -26.91 -1.89 -4.04
N ILE A 587 -25.84 -1.56 -4.76
CA ILE A 587 -25.49 -0.19 -5.13
C ILE A 587 -25.87 0.02 -6.60
N PRO A 588 -26.50 1.14 -7.00
CA PRO A 588 -26.83 1.41 -8.40
C PRO A 588 -25.64 1.23 -9.35
N LYS A 589 -25.80 0.42 -10.40
CA LYS A 589 -24.75 0.11 -11.40
C LYS A 589 -23.60 -0.76 -10.88
N HIS A 590 -23.75 -1.39 -9.72
CA HIS A 590 -22.83 -2.39 -9.20
C HIS A 590 -23.48 -3.76 -9.15
N THR A 591 -22.68 -4.81 -9.20
CA THR A 591 -23.16 -6.14 -8.84
C THR A 591 -23.51 -6.17 -7.34
N PRO A 592 -24.52 -6.95 -6.93
CA PRO A 592 -24.81 -7.15 -5.52
C PRO A 592 -23.57 -7.61 -4.75
N LEU A 593 -23.31 -6.96 -3.61
CA LEU A 593 -22.27 -7.37 -2.67
C LEU A 593 -22.93 -8.12 -1.53
N THR A 594 -22.41 -9.27 -1.15
CA THR A 594 -22.95 -10.06 -0.03
C THR A 594 -21.85 -10.32 0.99
N PHE A 595 -22.13 -10.11 2.27
CA PHE A 595 -21.17 -10.27 3.35
C PHE A 595 -21.63 -11.36 4.32
N SER A 596 -20.69 -12.16 4.83
CA SER A 596 -20.97 -12.98 6.01
C SER A 596 -21.09 -12.06 7.23
N VAL A 597 -22.17 -12.21 7.98
CA VAL A 597 -22.43 -11.50 9.24
C VAL A 597 -22.92 -12.48 10.31
N HIS A 598 -22.76 -12.12 11.58
CA HIS A 598 -23.26 -12.94 12.69
C HIS A 598 -24.14 -12.09 13.60
N CYS A 599 -25.31 -12.59 13.93
CA CYS A 599 -26.31 -11.89 14.73
C CYS A 599 -26.42 -12.56 16.10
N MET A 600 -26.41 -11.77 17.17
CA MET A 600 -26.47 -12.29 18.54
C MET A 600 -27.57 -11.62 19.36
N PRO A 601 -28.13 -12.32 20.37
CA PRO A 601 -29.13 -11.76 21.24
C PRO A 601 -28.63 -10.53 21.99
N ASN A 602 -29.51 -9.55 22.20
CA ASN A 602 -29.25 -8.29 22.90
C ASN A 602 -28.19 -7.40 22.21
N ARG A 603 -27.89 -7.66 20.94
CA ARG A 603 -26.85 -6.97 20.16
C ARG A 603 -27.36 -6.53 18.79
N VAL A 604 -26.66 -5.54 18.25
CA VAL A 604 -26.80 -5.08 16.88
C VAL A 604 -25.52 -5.41 16.12
N THR A 605 -25.67 -6.18 15.05
CA THR A 605 -24.65 -6.35 14.03
C THR A 605 -24.63 -5.09 13.19
N PHE A 606 -23.68 -4.21 13.47
CA PHE A 606 -23.59 -2.90 12.86
C PHE A 606 -22.56 -2.91 11.74
N MET A 607 -22.99 -2.61 10.52
CA MET A 607 -22.14 -2.50 9.35
C MET A 607 -22.10 -1.06 8.84
N THR A 608 -20.89 -0.57 8.56
CA THR A 608 -20.71 0.71 7.87
C THR A 608 -20.16 0.49 6.48
N ILE A 609 -20.70 1.23 5.50
CA ILE A 609 -20.24 1.21 4.12
C ILE A 609 -19.91 2.64 3.70
N ALA A 610 -18.66 2.91 3.36
CA ALA A 610 -18.23 4.22 2.91
C ALA A 610 -17.63 4.13 1.51
N GLU A 611 -18.25 4.80 0.55
CA GLU A 611 -17.68 5.01 -0.78
C GLU A 611 -16.81 6.27 -0.76
N GLU A 612 -15.52 6.10 -1.04
CA GLU A 612 -14.60 7.22 -1.21
C GLU A 612 -14.78 7.88 -2.59
N LYS A 613 -14.15 9.04 -2.78
CA LYS A 613 -14.27 9.81 -4.04
C LYS A 613 -13.80 9.09 -5.30
N ASP A 614 -12.86 8.17 -5.14
CA ASP A 614 -12.36 7.31 -6.20
C ASP A 614 -13.39 6.22 -6.58
N GLY A 615 -14.46 6.04 -5.80
CA GLY A 615 -15.48 4.99 -5.95
C GLY A 615 -15.18 3.74 -5.11
N ARG A 616 -14.04 3.68 -4.42
CA ARG A 616 -13.69 2.53 -3.59
C ARG A 616 -14.59 2.47 -2.37
N LEU A 617 -15.15 1.28 -2.13
CA LEU A 617 -15.93 0.98 -0.94
C LEU A 617 -15.01 0.54 0.21
N ARG A 618 -15.34 0.98 1.42
CA ARG A 618 -14.78 0.50 2.67
C ARG A 618 -15.89 0.00 3.56
N VAL A 619 -15.69 -1.20 4.10
CA VAL A 619 -16.69 -1.88 4.93
C VAL A 619 -16.09 -2.23 6.28
N HIS A 620 -16.83 -1.93 7.33
CA HIS A 620 -16.46 -2.24 8.71
C HIS A 620 -17.65 -2.89 9.39
N GLN A 621 -17.37 -3.90 10.20
CA GLN A 621 -18.37 -4.69 10.92
C GLN A 621 -18.14 -4.55 12.43
N PHE A 622 -19.22 -4.45 13.18
CA PHE A 622 -19.17 -4.41 14.64
C PHE A 622 -20.31 -5.26 15.19
N LEU A 623 -20.11 -5.90 16.34
CA LEU A 623 -21.18 -6.60 17.04
C LEU A 623 -21.40 -5.98 18.42
N LEU A 624 -22.20 -4.91 18.45
CA LEU A 624 -22.31 -3.99 19.58
C LEU A 624 -23.53 -4.33 20.44
N PRO A 625 -23.42 -4.34 21.78
CA PRO A 625 -24.57 -4.53 22.64
C PRO A 625 -25.45 -3.29 22.67
N VAL A 626 -26.77 -3.48 22.74
CA VAL A 626 -27.70 -2.36 22.92
C VAL A 626 -27.63 -1.88 24.36
N ARG A 627 -27.47 -0.58 24.57
CA ARG A 627 -27.13 0.02 25.88
C ARG A 627 -28.04 -0.42 27.03
N HIS A 628 -29.37 -0.39 26.85
CA HIS A 628 -30.33 -0.79 27.89
C HIS A 628 -30.44 -2.30 28.07
N LEU A 629 -29.95 -3.09 27.12
CA LEU A 629 -29.90 -4.54 27.19
C LEU A 629 -28.57 -5.09 27.72
N ILE A 630 -27.57 -4.24 27.99
CA ILE A 630 -26.30 -4.65 28.62
C ILE A 630 -26.49 -5.47 29.91
N PRO A 631 -27.42 -5.13 30.82
CA PRO A 631 -27.67 -5.93 32.03
C PRO A 631 -28.13 -7.37 31.75
N HIS A 632 -28.63 -7.65 30.54
CA HIS A 632 -29.06 -8.99 30.11
C HIS A 632 -27.95 -9.79 29.43
N LEU A 633 -26.79 -9.18 29.17
CA LEU A 633 -25.61 -9.93 28.71
C LEU A 633 -25.13 -10.88 29.82
N ARG A 634 -24.49 -11.99 29.42
CA ARG A 634 -23.90 -12.95 30.37
C ARG A 634 -23.03 -12.21 31.41
N PRO A 635 -23.10 -12.51 32.72
CA PRO A 635 -22.55 -11.65 33.79
C PRO A 635 -21.06 -11.27 33.68
N LYS A 636 -20.23 -12.10 33.01
CA LYS A 636 -18.81 -11.78 32.76
C LYS A 636 -18.62 -10.70 31.69
N LEU A 637 -19.54 -10.59 30.74
CA LEU A 637 -19.52 -9.59 29.66
C LEU A 637 -20.10 -8.23 30.10
N GLY A 638 -20.96 -8.22 31.12
CA GLY A 638 -21.63 -7.00 31.62
C GLY A 638 -20.75 -6.05 32.46
N LYS A 639 -19.52 -6.44 32.81
CA LYS A 639 -18.58 -5.62 33.63
C LYS A 639 -17.76 -4.60 32.82
N TYR A 640 -18.22 -4.26 31.61
CA TYR A 640 -17.49 -3.37 30.72
C TYR A 640 -17.49 -1.91 31.26
N PRO A 641 -16.35 -1.21 31.27
CA PRO A 641 -16.31 0.19 31.69
C PRO A 641 -17.09 1.06 30.69
N VAL A 642 -18.31 1.45 31.09
CA VAL A 642 -19.27 2.22 30.26
C VAL A 642 -18.74 3.60 29.84
N LYS A 643 -17.69 4.11 30.49
CA LYS A 643 -17.29 5.52 30.43
C LYS A 643 -16.57 5.97 29.15
N ASN A 644 -16.29 5.11 28.16
CA ASN A 644 -15.69 5.57 26.89
C ASN A 644 -15.96 4.68 25.65
N MET A 645 -17.23 4.32 25.45
CA MET A 645 -17.64 3.39 24.38
C MET A 645 -17.28 3.87 22.96
N LEU A 646 -17.40 5.18 22.66
CA LEU A 646 -17.05 5.68 21.32
C LEU A 646 -15.54 5.67 21.05
N SER A 647 -14.68 5.85 22.06
CA SER A 647 -13.24 5.68 21.86
C SER A 647 -12.90 4.22 21.55
N TYR A 648 -13.59 3.26 22.18
CA TYR A 648 -13.45 1.85 21.81
C TYR A 648 -13.84 1.61 20.36
N VAL A 649 -14.98 2.13 19.91
CA VAL A 649 -15.43 1.98 18.50
C VAL A 649 -14.43 2.61 17.53
N ARG A 650 -13.86 3.76 17.87
CA ARG A 650 -12.76 4.36 17.10
C ARG A 650 -11.55 3.45 17.02
N THR A 651 -11.12 2.87 18.14
CA THR A 651 -10.00 1.92 18.19
C THR A 651 -10.31 0.67 17.37
N ALA A 652 -11.53 0.14 17.47
CA ALA A 652 -11.98 -1.02 16.71
C ALA A 652 -12.01 -0.77 15.20
N TYR A 653 -12.51 0.40 14.78
CA TYR A 653 -12.43 0.86 13.41
C TYR A 653 -10.96 0.90 12.91
N LEU A 654 -10.05 1.52 13.67
CA LEU A 654 -8.65 1.64 13.25
C LEU A 654 -7.96 0.26 13.18
N ALA A 655 -8.29 -0.64 14.09
CA ALA A 655 -7.83 -2.02 14.07
C ALA A 655 -8.30 -2.76 12.81
N GLN A 656 -9.59 -2.63 12.45
CA GLN A 656 -10.12 -3.19 11.20
C GLN A 656 -9.42 -2.62 9.96
N VAL A 657 -9.12 -1.32 9.93
CA VAL A 657 -8.37 -0.69 8.83
C VAL A 657 -6.94 -1.24 8.73
N GLN A 658 -6.24 -1.45 9.85
CA GLN A 658 -4.91 -2.05 9.84
C GLN A 658 -4.97 -3.52 9.41
N PHE A 659 -5.92 -4.27 9.96
CA PHE A 659 -6.15 -5.67 9.63
C PHE A 659 -6.41 -5.85 8.13
N ALA A 660 -7.28 -5.03 7.55
CA ALA A 660 -7.57 -5.06 6.12
C ALA A 660 -6.36 -4.72 5.23
N ARG A 661 -5.40 -3.95 5.76
CA ARG A 661 -4.14 -3.62 5.10
C ARG A 661 -3.01 -4.62 5.42
N LYS A 662 -3.32 -5.71 6.14
CA LYS A 662 -2.35 -6.72 6.61
C LYS A 662 -1.23 -6.09 7.46
N ARG A 663 -1.54 -5.05 8.23
CA ARG A 663 -0.61 -4.36 9.12
C ARG A 663 -0.87 -4.76 10.57
N PRO A 664 0.15 -4.69 11.45
CA PRO A 664 -0.02 -5.04 12.85
C PRO A 664 -1.12 -4.23 13.53
N VAL A 665 -2.05 -4.95 14.17
CA VAL A 665 -3.12 -4.41 15.00
C VAL A 665 -2.64 -4.25 16.43
N GLU A 666 -1.85 -5.21 16.91
CA GLU A 666 -1.28 -5.19 18.25
C GLU A 666 -0.49 -3.90 18.52
N THR A 667 0.46 -3.56 17.64
CA THR A 667 1.30 -2.35 17.80
C THR A 667 0.43 -1.09 17.90
N LEU A 668 -0.60 -1.01 17.06
CA LEU A 668 -1.56 0.09 17.08
C LEU A 668 -2.24 0.19 18.46
N ILE A 669 -2.80 -0.91 18.99
CA ILE A 669 -3.57 -0.87 20.23
C ILE A 669 -2.65 -0.67 21.44
N LYS A 670 -1.51 -1.38 21.52
CA LYS A 670 -0.55 -1.26 22.64
C LYS A 670 -0.02 0.17 22.79
N GLU A 671 0.31 0.83 21.68
CA GLU A 671 0.86 2.20 21.71
C GLU A 671 -0.21 3.27 22.02
N THR A 672 -1.47 3.04 21.62
CA THR A 672 -2.48 4.10 21.59
C THR A 672 -3.57 3.96 22.62
N ASP A 673 -3.86 2.73 23.05
CA ASP A 673 -4.86 2.41 24.06
C ASP A 673 -4.49 1.12 24.83
N PRO A 674 -3.45 1.16 25.67
CA PRO A 674 -3.01 -0.01 26.45
C PRO A 674 -4.07 -0.48 27.47
N ALA A 675 -5.09 0.33 27.77
CA ALA A 675 -6.24 -0.11 28.55
C ALA A 675 -7.14 -1.03 27.73
N VAL A 676 -7.50 -0.64 26.50
CA VAL A 676 -8.25 -1.50 25.57
C VAL A 676 -7.50 -2.79 25.30
N TRP A 677 -6.18 -2.74 25.08
CA TRP A 677 -5.36 -3.95 24.94
C TRP A 677 -5.56 -4.90 26.14
N ARG A 678 -5.36 -4.41 27.37
CA ARG A 678 -5.51 -5.23 28.57
C ARG A 678 -6.93 -5.76 28.76
N ASP A 679 -7.94 -4.99 28.38
CA ASP A 679 -9.34 -5.40 28.47
C ASP A 679 -9.68 -6.49 27.43
N LEU A 680 -9.08 -6.45 26.23
CA LEU A 680 -9.15 -7.53 25.25
C LEU A 680 -8.57 -8.84 25.81
N LEU A 681 -7.49 -8.80 26.60
CA LEU A 681 -6.93 -10.01 27.19
C LEU A 681 -7.76 -10.54 28.39
N LYS A 682 -8.59 -9.70 29.01
CA LYS A 682 -9.28 -9.99 30.28
C LYS A 682 -10.79 -10.19 30.14
N LEU A 683 -11.25 -10.67 28.98
CA LEU A 683 -12.67 -10.99 28.73
C LEU A 683 -13.65 -9.82 28.78
N LYS A 684 -13.16 -8.59 28.65
CA LYS A 684 -14.02 -7.42 28.61
C LYS A 684 -14.19 -6.98 27.17
N TRP A 685 -14.99 -7.74 26.43
CA TRP A 685 -15.21 -7.48 25.00
C TRP A 685 -16.54 -6.77 24.79
N LEU A 686 -16.48 -5.50 24.39
CA LEU A 686 -17.66 -4.81 23.89
C LEU A 686 -18.08 -5.41 22.56
N ASP A 687 -17.10 -5.62 21.69
CA ASP A 687 -17.25 -6.19 20.35
C ASP A 687 -16.38 -7.45 20.22
N PRO A 688 -16.96 -8.66 20.08
CA PRO A 688 -16.21 -9.90 19.92
C PRO A 688 -15.43 -9.98 18.61
N LEU A 689 -15.65 -9.09 17.62
CA LEU A 689 -14.81 -9.06 16.43
C LEU A 689 -13.37 -8.67 16.77
N MET A 690 -13.15 -7.82 17.77
CA MET A 690 -11.80 -7.39 18.15
C MET A 690 -10.87 -8.52 18.58
N PRO A 691 -11.25 -9.40 19.52
CA PRO A 691 -10.42 -10.57 19.85
C PRO A 691 -10.27 -11.55 18.68
N LEU A 692 -11.23 -11.66 17.75
CA LEU A 692 -11.07 -12.47 16.53
C LEU A 692 -9.98 -11.90 15.61
N LEU A 693 -10.05 -10.61 15.30
CA LEU A 693 -9.05 -9.93 14.46
C LEU A 693 -7.65 -10.00 15.09
N MET A 694 -7.58 -9.91 16.42
CA MET A 694 -6.34 -10.10 17.16
C MET A 694 -5.77 -11.51 16.99
N ALA A 695 -6.60 -12.55 17.15
CA ALA A 695 -6.14 -13.93 16.98
C ALA A 695 -5.63 -14.18 15.56
N TYR A 696 -6.37 -13.74 14.54
CA TYR A 696 -5.91 -13.84 13.15
C TYR A 696 -4.63 -13.04 12.89
N GLU A 697 -4.47 -11.86 13.50
CA GLU A 697 -3.25 -11.05 13.36
C GLU A 697 -2.01 -11.74 13.94
N VAL A 698 -2.13 -12.34 15.13
CA VAL A 698 -1.05 -13.12 15.75
C VAL A 698 -0.67 -14.32 14.89
N VAL A 699 -1.65 -15.04 14.34
CA VAL A 699 -1.42 -16.12 13.37
C VAL A 699 -0.73 -15.61 12.11
N ARG A 700 -1.23 -14.52 11.52
CA ARG A 700 -0.64 -13.87 10.33
C ARG A 700 0.81 -13.44 10.53
N HIS A 701 1.22 -13.11 11.74
CA HIS A 701 2.59 -12.69 12.03
C HIS A 701 3.50 -13.85 12.46
N GLY A 702 2.99 -15.09 12.52
CA GLY A 702 3.78 -16.25 12.89
C GLY A 702 4.20 -16.24 14.36
N THR A 703 3.56 -15.42 15.18
CA THR A 703 3.83 -15.31 16.63
C THR A 703 2.88 -16.18 17.45
N ALA A 704 2.09 -17.05 16.80
CA ALA A 704 1.13 -17.94 17.45
C ALA A 704 1.75 -18.77 18.59
N ASN A 705 2.92 -19.37 18.35
CA ASN A 705 3.63 -20.15 19.37
C ASN A 705 4.09 -19.30 20.57
N GLN A 706 4.48 -18.04 20.34
CA GLN A 706 4.91 -17.12 21.40
C GLN A 706 3.73 -16.68 22.26
N GLU A 707 2.56 -16.53 21.64
CA GLU A 707 1.32 -16.06 22.25
C GLU A 707 0.31 -17.21 22.51
N GLN A 708 0.75 -18.47 22.50
CA GLN A 708 -0.13 -19.64 22.51
C GLN A 708 -1.08 -19.63 23.72
N MET A 709 -0.55 -19.36 24.91
CA MET A 709 -1.35 -19.27 26.14
C MET A 709 -2.46 -18.21 26.02
N LEU A 710 -2.15 -17.07 25.40
CA LEU A 710 -3.11 -16.00 25.20
C LEU A 710 -4.16 -16.40 24.15
N LEU A 711 -3.76 -17.05 23.07
CA LEU A 711 -4.65 -17.51 22.01
C LEU A 711 -5.57 -18.62 22.48
N ASP A 712 -5.07 -19.58 23.25
CA ASP A 712 -5.87 -20.65 23.87
C ASP A 712 -6.92 -20.06 24.81
N LEU A 713 -6.51 -19.12 25.66
CA LEU A 713 -7.42 -18.41 26.55
C LEU A 713 -8.47 -17.63 25.75
N THR A 714 -8.06 -16.92 24.71
CA THR A 714 -8.97 -16.12 23.86
C THR A 714 -9.97 -17.03 23.15
N ASN A 715 -9.52 -18.11 22.52
CA ASN A 715 -10.36 -19.08 21.82
C ASN A 715 -11.32 -19.82 22.76
N SER A 716 -10.83 -20.30 23.91
CA SER A 716 -11.66 -20.95 24.93
C SER A 716 -12.81 -20.04 25.39
N ASN A 717 -12.49 -18.76 25.57
CA ASN A 717 -13.46 -17.77 25.99
C ASN A 717 -14.44 -17.37 24.88
N LEU A 718 -13.98 -17.26 23.64
CA LEU A 718 -14.82 -17.06 22.48
C LEU A 718 -15.83 -18.21 22.35
N ARG A 719 -15.38 -19.47 22.42
CA ARG A 719 -16.27 -20.65 22.44
C ARG A 719 -17.30 -20.59 23.55
N LYS A 720 -16.87 -20.22 24.76
CA LYS A 720 -17.74 -20.16 25.94
C LYS A 720 -18.79 -19.06 25.89
N HIS A 721 -18.47 -17.92 25.28
CA HIS A 721 -19.29 -16.70 25.39
C HIS A 721 -19.94 -16.26 24.08
N PHE A 722 -19.45 -16.75 22.94
CA PHE A 722 -19.83 -16.39 21.57
C PHE A 722 -19.91 -17.67 20.72
N GLU A 723 -20.56 -18.70 21.28
CA GLU A 723 -20.78 -19.99 20.63
C GLU A 723 -21.50 -19.82 19.28
N GLY A 724 -21.15 -20.65 18.30
CA GLY A 724 -21.75 -20.63 16.97
C GLY A 724 -21.13 -19.63 15.99
N MET A 725 -20.19 -18.77 16.43
CA MET A 725 -19.40 -17.93 15.53
C MET A 725 -18.40 -18.79 14.73
N PRO A 726 -18.48 -18.86 13.39
CA PRO A 726 -17.62 -19.74 12.59
C PRO A 726 -16.11 -19.44 12.72
N ASP A 727 -15.73 -18.17 12.92
CA ASP A 727 -14.34 -17.76 13.13
C ASP A 727 -13.68 -18.39 14.35
N VAL A 728 -14.47 -18.79 15.34
CA VAL A 728 -13.95 -19.43 16.56
C VAL A 728 -13.38 -20.81 16.23
N GLU A 729 -14.07 -21.57 15.37
CA GLU A 729 -13.58 -22.86 14.90
C GLU A 729 -12.42 -22.71 13.92
N ALA A 730 -12.43 -21.66 13.09
CA ALA A 730 -11.30 -21.34 12.22
C ALA A 730 -10.02 -21.03 13.02
N ILE A 731 -10.13 -20.22 14.07
CA ILE A 731 -9.03 -19.92 14.99
C ILE A 731 -8.58 -21.21 15.69
N ALA A 732 -9.51 -22.02 16.22
CA ALA A 732 -9.16 -23.29 16.85
C ALA A 732 -8.34 -24.20 15.92
N LYS A 733 -8.75 -24.31 14.64
CA LYS A 733 -8.01 -25.04 13.61
C LYS A 733 -6.61 -24.48 13.40
N LEU A 734 -6.47 -23.17 13.27
CA LEU A 734 -5.18 -22.50 13.09
C LEU A 734 -4.24 -22.70 14.29
N LEU A 735 -4.78 -22.84 15.49
CA LEU A 735 -4.04 -23.10 16.74
C LEU A 735 -3.74 -24.59 16.97
N GLY A 736 -4.21 -25.49 16.09
CA GLY A 736 -4.10 -26.94 16.29
C GLY A 736 -4.96 -27.48 17.45
N ALA A 737 -5.90 -26.69 17.96
CA ALA A 737 -6.84 -27.11 18.99
C ALA A 737 -7.97 -27.98 18.37
N PRO A 738 -8.69 -28.83 19.14
CA PRO A 738 -9.84 -29.57 18.63
C PRO A 738 -10.86 -28.61 18.00
N TRP A 739 -11.37 -28.92 16.80
CA TRP A 739 -12.26 -28.07 16.02
C TRP A 739 -13.26 -28.89 15.19
N THR A 740 -14.33 -28.23 14.73
CA THR A 740 -15.29 -28.80 13.77
C THR A 740 -15.48 -27.89 12.57
N ILE A 741 -15.84 -28.46 11.40
CA ILE A 741 -16.13 -27.66 10.21
C ILE A 741 -17.34 -26.77 10.53
N PRO A 742 -17.23 -25.44 10.39
CA PRO A 742 -18.36 -24.55 10.65
C PRO A 742 -19.52 -24.80 9.67
N ALA A 743 -20.75 -24.67 10.15
CA ALA A 743 -21.95 -24.78 9.32
C ALA A 743 -22.20 -23.54 8.42
N ALA A 744 -21.33 -22.54 8.50
CA ALA A 744 -21.48 -21.24 7.85
C ALA A 744 -20.12 -20.59 7.62
N ALA A 745 -20.05 -19.69 6.65
CA ALA A 745 -18.82 -18.96 6.39
C ALA A 745 -18.37 -18.09 7.60
N PRO A 746 -17.06 -18.08 7.93
CA PRO A 746 -16.44 -17.07 8.79
C PRO A 746 -16.78 -15.63 8.38
N LEU A 747 -16.60 -14.70 9.32
CA LEU A 747 -16.76 -13.26 9.09
C LEU A 747 -15.53 -12.69 8.39
N ALA A 748 -14.33 -13.08 8.83
CA ALA A 748 -13.07 -12.66 8.22
C ALA A 748 -12.61 -13.64 7.13
N LEU A 749 -12.03 -13.11 6.05
CA LEU A 749 -11.52 -13.94 4.96
C LEU A 749 -10.46 -14.95 5.45
N ASP A 750 -9.63 -14.57 6.41
CA ASP A 750 -8.64 -15.46 7.04
C ASP A 750 -9.25 -16.70 7.66
N GLY A 751 -10.47 -16.58 8.18
CA GLY A 751 -11.22 -17.72 8.67
C GLY A 751 -11.51 -18.72 7.57
N VAL A 752 -11.90 -18.26 6.37
CA VAL A 752 -12.09 -19.14 5.21
C VAL A 752 -10.78 -19.77 4.78
N LEU A 753 -9.71 -18.97 4.73
CA LEU A 753 -8.40 -19.41 4.26
C LEU A 753 -7.74 -20.47 5.17
N ALA A 754 -8.20 -20.61 6.43
CA ALA A 754 -7.82 -21.67 7.35
C ALA A 754 -8.27 -23.07 6.89
N PHE A 755 -9.27 -23.15 6.01
CA PHE A 755 -9.84 -24.39 5.49
C PHE A 755 -9.26 -24.75 4.12
N ASP A 756 -9.26 -26.04 3.79
CA ASP A 756 -8.96 -26.49 2.42
C ASP A 756 -10.18 -26.32 1.51
N ASP A 757 -10.00 -26.45 0.20
CA ASP A 757 -11.08 -26.19 -0.78
C ASP A 757 -12.30 -27.10 -0.61
N VAL A 758 -12.11 -28.32 -0.10
CA VAL A 758 -13.23 -29.26 0.13
C VAL A 758 -14.06 -28.77 1.31
N GLN A 759 -13.39 -28.40 2.40
CA GLN A 759 -14.01 -27.84 3.60
C GLN A 759 -14.62 -26.47 3.33
N GLU A 760 -13.96 -25.65 2.51
CA GLU A 760 -14.47 -24.35 2.09
C GLU A 760 -15.82 -24.50 1.38
N LYS A 761 -15.90 -25.41 0.40
CA LYS A 761 -17.16 -25.69 -0.32
C LYS A 761 -18.29 -26.19 0.59
N GLN A 762 -17.96 -26.81 1.73
CA GLN A 762 -18.97 -27.30 2.68
C GLN A 762 -19.54 -26.19 3.57
N MET A 763 -18.74 -25.15 3.87
CA MET A 763 -19.15 -24.09 4.80
C MET A 763 -19.69 -22.83 4.13
N LEU A 764 -19.29 -22.55 2.87
CA LEU A 764 -19.74 -21.35 2.16
C LEU A 764 -21.18 -21.55 1.64
N GLN A 765 -22.08 -20.66 2.04
CA GLN A 765 -23.48 -20.68 1.60
C GLN A 765 -23.67 -20.18 0.17
N LEU A 766 -22.65 -19.55 -0.40
CA LEU A 766 -22.61 -19.00 -1.75
C LEU A 766 -21.38 -19.51 -2.48
N SER A 767 -21.44 -19.51 -3.82
CA SER A 767 -20.37 -20.06 -4.66
C SER A 767 -18.98 -19.47 -4.34
N PRO A 768 -17.96 -20.30 -4.09
CA PRO A 768 -16.57 -19.85 -3.90
C PRO A 768 -16.03 -19.06 -5.09
N ASP A 769 -16.50 -19.32 -6.32
CA ASP A 769 -16.05 -18.61 -7.52
C ASP A 769 -16.34 -17.11 -7.47
N LYS A 770 -17.37 -16.72 -6.70
CA LYS A 770 -17.81 -15.34 -6.50
C LYS A 770 -17.17 -14.67 -5.29
N LEU A 771 -16.32 -15.37 -4.54
CA LEU A 771 -15.66 -14.85 -3.35
C LEU A 771 -14.63 -13.77 -3.73
N ASP A 772 -14.64 -12.65 -3.01
CA ASP A 772 -13.69 -11.55 -3.20
C ASP A 772 -12.51 -11.66 -2.23
N TYR A 773 -11.43 -12.26 -2.73
CA TYR A 773 -10.15 -12.41 -2.02
C TYR A 773 -9.38 -11.10 -1.76
N SER A 774 -9.88 -9.95 -2.22
CA SER A 774 -9.31 -8.63 -1.92
C SER A 774 -9.88 -7.99 -0.66
N SER A 775 -11.00 -8.51 -0.14
CA SER A 775 -11.65 -8.05 1.07
C SER A 775 -11.01 -8.67 2.32
N ALA A 776 -11.04 -7.94 3.44
CA ALA A 776 -10.70 -8.48 4.75
C ALA A 776 -11.82 -9.35 5.34
N TRP A 777 -13.05 -9.08 4.92
CA TRP A 777 -14.26 -9.81 5.29
C TRP A 777 -14.60 -10.84 4.22
N VAL A 778 -15.24 -11.93 4.61
CA VAL A 778 -15.86 -12.85 3.65
C VAL A 778 -16.96 -12.10 2.92
N MET A 779 -16.73 -11.88 1.63
CA MET A 779 -17.61 -11.13 0.76
C MET A 779 -17.69 -11.81 -0.60
N TRP A 780 -18.90 -11.90 -1.15
CA TRP A 780 -19.17 -12.36 -2.50
C TRP A 780 -19.67 -11.23 -3.39
N ARG A 781 -19.42 -11.35 -4.69
CA ARG A 781 -19.88 -10.41 -5.72
C ARG A 781 -20.79 -11.10 -6.72
N GLY A 782 -21.99 -10.56 -6.93
CA GLY A 782 -22.94 -11.10 -7.90
C GLY A 782 -23.31 -12.57 -7.63
N ALA A 783 -23.36 -12.95 -6.36
CA ALA A 783 -23.69 -14.31 -5.91
C ALA A 783 -25.16 -14.46 -5.48
N VAL A 784 -25.93 -13.37 -5.54
CA VAL A 784 -27.34 -13.34 -5.20
C VAL A 784 -28.14 -12.77 -6.37
N ASN A 785 -29.45 -13.04 -6.39
CA ASN A 785 -30.37 -12.46 -7.35
C ASN A 785 -30.23 -10.93 -7.40
N ASP A 786 -30.33 -10.36 -8.60
CA ASP A 786 -30.25 -8.92 -8.72
C ASP A 786 -31.48 -8.25 -8.09
N PHE A 787 -31.32 -6.98 -7.73
CA PHE A 787 -32.39 -6.14 -7.24
C PHE A 787 -33.32 -5.73 -8.40
N ASP A 788 -34.21 -6.65 -8.77
CA ASP A 788 -35.30 -6.33 -9.69
C ASP A 788 -36.34 -5.49 -8.96
N MET A 789 -36.35 -4.19 -9.27
CA MET A 789 -37.40 -3.32 -8.78
C MET A 789 -38.76 -3.80 -9.30
N PRO A 790 -39.76 -4.04 -8.41
CA PRO A 790 -41.12 -4.26 -8.86
C PRO A 790 -41.58 -3.07 -9.71
N ALA A 791 -41.94 -3.34 -10.98
CA ALA A 791 -42.35 -2.33 -11.95
C ALA A 791 -43.50 -1.43 -11.45
N THR A 792 -44.26 -1.90 -10.46
CA THR A 792 -45.41 -1.23 -9.84
C THR A 792 -45.08 0.02 -9.01
N GLN A 793 -43.84 0.25 -8.59
CA GLN A 793 -43.47 1.50 -7.89
C GLN A 793 -42.99 2.64 -8.81
N MET A 794 -42.78 2.40 -10.11
CA MET A 794 -42.34 3.47 -11.03
C MET A 794 -43.46 4.45 -11.43
N ARG A 795 -44.74 4.11 -11.23
CA ARG A 795 -45.88 4.92 -11.71
C ARG A 795 -46.47 5.93 -10.71
N LYS A 796 -45.98 6.03 -9.47
CA LYS A 796 -46.55 6.93 -8.44
C LYS A 796 -45.75 8.22 -8.14
N GLY A 797 -44.78 8.59 -9.00
CA GLY A 797 -43.90 9.75 -8.76
C GLY A 797 -44.08 10.95 -9.70
N SER A 798 -45.12 10.96 -10.54
CA SER A 798 -45.39 12.05 -11.49
C SER A 798 -46.87 12.43 -11.48
N GLY A 799 -47.33 12.91 -10.32
CA GLY A 799 -48.64 13.50 -10.09
C GLY A 799 -48.50 14.65 -9.11
#